data_AF-A0A6V7V7H5-F1
#
_entry.id   AF-A0A6V7V7H5-F1
#
_cell.length_a   1.000
_cell.length_b   1.000
_cell.length_c   1.000
_cell.angle_alpha   90.00
_cell.angle_beta   90.00
_cell.angle_gamma   90.00
#
_symmetry.space_group_name_H-M   'P 1'
#
loop_
_entity.id
_entity.type
_entity.pdbx_description
1 polymer ?
#
loop_
_entity_poly.entity_id
_entity_poly.type
_entity_poly.pdbx_seq_one_letter_code
_entity_poly.pdbx_strand_id
1 'polypeptide(L)'
;MMTSGEQPCYSLINVPNDVEFPSEAQLKDKFEHGDTKAKTEALKKLILMIQSGEKISQSLMMYVIRFCLPSTDHFLKKLLLHFWEVLPKTNQDGKLLQEMILVCDAYRKDLLHPNEYVRGSTLRFLCKLREPELLEPLMPSILKCLEHKHSYVRRNAILALFTIYSMSSSIYNNILKYSENFEFLVPNAPEVISQLLESEQDASCKRNAFIMLLHVDQQRALDYLSVCIDQVQHFGDILQLVIVELIYKVCHNDPAERNRFIRCVYNLLQSQSPSVRYEAAGTLVTLSSAPAAIKAAATTYIDLIVKESDNNVKLIVLDRLVGLREVLPNDKVLQELVMDILRVLSTTDYEVRRKILQLALELVSSRNVNEMVMFMKKEIDKTNNDQLEDTGRYRQLLVRTLHSATIKFPDVAQQIFPVLVEFLSDQSEAAAMDVLLFIREAIQRLPHLRQHILQLLLDVFPSIRNANIFRSTLWILGEYSDQSETISKVFELVQESLGEILIDGTGSSELESDNDKQKTSTTKQMGENKPRQLITADGTYATQTAMFSTTTQNVGDNDKPAFKKLLLDGNFFIASAVANDLAKLVLRYSELNKGVPTTVNKIAGQALLLTANIIHLGKSGQCKQQITEDDLDRLSTTIRLIVEQWPEAVNGFLEECRFSLEQMLQAKGDVDRHENAEMKNAKKKVIQPDKTIMFTQLSTRVSEGVTGTNLFDLSLSQALGTAPKPTKFDFATSKLGKVIQLAGFSDPVYAEAYVNVNQYDIVLDVLIVNQTADTLQNLSLELSTVGDLKLVDKPSPVTLAPHDFTNIKATVKVSSTENGVIFSTIAYDVRGSTSDRNCVYLEDIHIDIMDYIVPGTCTDTEFRKMWADFEWENKVGVITPIIDLRQYLEHLSAQTNMKLLTTDAALEGDCGFLAANFCAHSIFGEDALANVSIEKSDPLDTNSPIIGHIRIRAKSQGMALSLGDKINHAQKERKPVERSKAVVSSA
;
A
#
# COMPACT_ATOMS: atom_id res chain seq x y z
N MET A 1 53.46 18.91 -27.86
CA MET A 1 52.78 19.99 -28.62
C MET A 1 51.34 20.02 -28.14
N MET A 2 51.00 21.01 -27.30
CA MET A 2 49.63 21.17 -26.79
C MET A 2 48.80 21.85 -27.88
N THR A 3 47.97 21.07 -28.58
CA THR A 3 46.95 21.58 -29.49
C THR A 3 45.89 22.30 -28.68
N SER A 4 45.88 23.63 -28.74
CA SER A 4 44.75 24.55 -28.53
C SER A 4 43.54 23.95 -27.79
N GLY A 5 43.63 23.88 -26.46
CA GLY A 5 42.62 23.28 -25.59
C GLY A 5 41.23 23.89 -25.79
N GLU A 6 40.26 23.04 -26.12
CA GLU A 6 38.84 23.33 -25.95
C GLU A 6 38.53 23.39 -24.45
N GLN A 7 37.79 24.41 -24.01
CA GLN A 7 37.34 24.47 -22.62
C GLN A 7 36.33 23.34 -22.39
N PRO A 8 36.39 22.62 -21.26
CA PRO A 8 35.41 21.59 -20.94
C PRO A 8 34.00 22.20 -20.92
N CYS A 9 33.11 21.69 -21.77
CA CYS A 9 31.70 22.04 -21.78
C CYS A 9 30.99 21.19 -20.73
N TYR A 10 30.45 21.83 -19.69
CA TYR A 10 29.83 21.13 -18.56
C TYR A 10 28.33 20.82 -18.78
N SER A 11 27.74 21.28 -19.90
CA SER A 11 26.32 21.06 -20.22
C SER A 11 26.08 21.12 -21.73
N LEU A 12 25.80 19.97 -22.36
CA LEU A 12 25.36 19.92 -23.76
C LEU A 12 23.89 20.34 -23.84
N ILE A 13 23.63 21.52 -24.41
CA ILE A 13 22.27 21.95 -24.71
C ILE A 13 21.91 21.46 -26.11
N ASN A 14 20.86 20.65 -26.24
CA ASN A 14 20.31 20.26 -27.53
C ASN A 14 19.70 21.51 -28.20
N VAL A 15 20.41 22.05 -29.18
CA VAL A 15 19.93 23.16 -30.00
C VAL A 15 19.10 22.55 -31.12
N PRO A 16 17.80 22.88 -31.27
CA PRO A 16 17.00 22.42 -32.40
C PRO A 16 17.69 22.80 -33.71
N ASN A 17 17.71 21.89 -34.70
CA ASN A 17 18.34 22.13 -36.02
C ASN A 17 17.82 23.38 -36.75
N ASP A 18 16.71 23.96 -36.30
CA ASP A 18 16.08 25.17 -36.85
C ASP A 18 16.69 26.49 -36.32
N VAL A 19 17.63 26.46 -35.37
CA VAL A 19 18.25 27.68 -34.80
C VAL A 19 19.57 28.01 -35.48
N GLU A 20 19.54 28.93 -36.45
CA GLU A 20 20.77 29.51 -37.01
C GLU A 20 21.47 30.43 -35.99
N PHE A 21 22.73 30.10 -35.67
CA PHE A 21 23.57 30.96 -34.84
C PHE A 21 24.06 32.18 -35.64
N PRO A 22 23.83 33.41 -35.14
CA PRO A 22 24.28 34.63 -35.81
C PRO A 22 25.81 34.75 -35.73
N SER A 23 26.43 35.29 -36.79
CA SER A 23 27.88 35.52 -36.78
C SER A 23 28.29 36.59 -35.77
N GLU A 24 29.55 36.56 -35.30
CA GLU A 24 30.05 37.56 -34.34
C GLU A 24 29.85 39.01 -34.82
N ALA A 25 29.96 39.26 -36.13
CA ALA A 25 29.76 40.59 -36.72
C ALA A 25 28.29 41.04 -36.61
N GLN A 26 27.33 40.13 -36.84
CA GLN A 26 25.91 40.40 -36.69
C GLN A 26 25.53 40.64 -35.23
N LEU A 27 26.16 39.93 -34.29
CA LEU A 27 25.96 40.17 -32.85
C LEU A 27 26.49 41.54 -32.42
N LYS A 28 27.70 41.92 -32.88
CA LYS A 28 28.28 43.25 -32.61
C LYS A 28 27.38 44.38 -33.10
N ASP A 29 26.88 44.29 -34.32
CA ASP A 29 25.98 45.30 -34.90
C ASP A 29 24.66 45.38 -34.14
N LYS A 30 24.07 44.23 -33.77
CA LYS A 30 22.85 44.17 -32.95
C LYS A 30 23.04 44.75 -31.55
N PHE A 31 24.23 44.62 -30.94
CA PHE A 31 24.52 45.21 -29.64
C PHE A 31 24.76 46.72 -29.71
N GLU A 32 25.43 47.22 -30.76
CA GLU A 32 25.74 48.64 -30.92
C GLU A 32 24.53 49.46 -31.38
N HIS A 33 23.82 49.01 -32.42
CA HIS A 33 22.75 49.78 -33.08
C HIS A 33 21.33 49.24 -32.83
N GLY A 34 21.17 48.04 -32.26
CA GLY A 34 19.85 47.42 -32.07
C GLY A 34 19.05 47.98 -30.90
N ASP A 35 17.72 47.93 -31.00
CA ASP A 35 16.79 48.24 -29.90
C ASP A 35 16.91 47.25 -28.73
N THR A 36 16.39 47.59 -27.55
CA THR A 36 16.42 46.72 -26.35
C THR A 36 15.92 45.29 -26.62
N LYS A 37 14.90 45.12 -27.48
CA LYS A 37 14.41 43.79 -27.89
C LYS A 37 15.42 43.03 -28.74
N ALA A 38 16.06 43.70 -29.70
CA ALA A 38 17.10 43.12 -30.54
C ALA A 38 18.35 42.76 -29.72
N LYS A 39 18.77 43.62 -28.78
CA LYS A 39 19.84 43.32 -27.82
C LYS A 39 19.51 42.12 -26.94
N THR A 40 18.25 42.01 -26.50
CA THR A 40 17.78 40.87 -25.69
C THR A 40 17.84 39.56 -26.47
N GLU A 41 17.37 39.55 -27.71
CA GLU A 41 17.42 38.35 -28.56
C GLU A 41 18.87 37.98 -28.90
N ALA A 42 19.70 38.97 -29.22
CA ALA A 42 21.13 38.78 -29.47
C ALA A 42 21.84 38.20 -28.23
N LEU A 43 21.53 38.68 -27.02
CA LEU A 43 22.12 38.18 -25.79
C LEU A 43 21.64 36.75 -25.46
N LYS A 44 20.38 36.39 -25.75
CA LYS A 44 19.89 35.01 -25.61
C LYS A 44 20.65 34.05 -26.54
N LYS A 45 20.80 34.43 -27.81
CA LYS A 45 21.55 33.64 -28.80
C LYS A 45 23.02 33.50 -28.38
N LEU A 46 23.61 34.58 -27.88
CA LEU A 46 24.98 34.55 -27.37
C LEU A 46 25.12 33.59 -26.18
N ILE A 47 24.21 33.63 -25.18
CA ILE A 47 24.24 32.69 -24.03
C ILE A 47 24.18 31.24 -24.52
N LEU A 48 23.30 30.94 -25.48
CA LEU A 48 23.19 29.61 -26.07
C LEU A 48 24.50 29.17 -26.76
N MET A 49 25.18 30.07 -27.46
CA MET A 49 26.51 29.80 -28.07
C MET A 49 27.58 29.47 -27.02
N ILE A 50 27.58 30.16 -25.86
CA ILE A 50 28.53 29.84 -24.78
C ILE A 50 28.24 28.46 -24.21
N GLN A 51 26.94 28.15 -24.01
CA GLN A 51 26.51 26.88 -23.46
C GLN A 51 26.76 25.72 -24.43
N SER A 52 26.78 25.94 -25.74
CA SER A 52 27.20 24.95 -26.74
C SER A 52 28.72 24.80 -26.85
N GLY A 53 29.50 25.53 -26.05
CA GLY A 53 30.97 25.42 -26.01
C GLY A 53 31.70 26.29 -27.04
N GLU A 54 31.02 27.21 -27.73
CA GLU A 54 31.68 28.12 -28.66
C GLU A 54 32.52 29.17 -27.92
N LYS A 55 33.77 29.35 -28.37
CA LYS A 55 34.69 30.33 -27.80
C LYS A 55 34.27 31.74 -28.20
N ILE A 56 33.90 32.56 -27.23
CA ILE A 56 33.64 33.98 -27.45
C ILE A 56 34.95 34.76 -27.52
N SER A 57 35.08 35.64 -28.52
CA SER A 57 36.17 36.62 -28.55
C SER A 57 36.04 37.67 -27.45
N GLN A 58 37.16 38.06 -26.82
CA GLN A 58 37.21 39.17 -25.83
C GLN A 58 36.59 40.47 -26.37
N SER A 59 36.67 40.68 -27.69
CA SER A 59 36.04 41.81 -28.37
C SER A 59 34.51 41.85 -28.21
N LEU A 60 33.84 40.70 -28.25
CA LEU A 60 32.39 40.61 -28.12
C LEU A 60 31.94 40.87 -26.68
N MET A 61 32.74 40.46 -25.69
CA MET A 61 32.52 40.78 -24.28
C MET A 61 32.52 42.30 -24.04
N MET A 62 33.47 43.02 -24.64
CA MET A 62 33.54 44.48 -24.51
C MET A 62 32.30 45.18 -25.11
N TYR A 63 31.73 44.66 -26.21
CA TYR A 63 30.48 45.18 -26.77
C TYR A 63 29.29 45.00 -25.82
N VAL A 64 29.19 43.85 -25.14
CA VAL A 64 28.18 43.62 -24.10
C VAL A 64 28.36 44.57 -22.92
N ILE A 65 29.61 44.78 -22.46
CA ILE A 65 29.93 45.73 -21.38
C ILE A 65 29.57 47.17 -21.78
N ARG A 66 29.89 47.59 -23.01
CA ARG A 66 29.67 48.98 -23.44
C ARG A 66 28.20 49.29 -23.73
N PHE A 67 27.46 48.35 -24.33
CA PHE A 67 26.14 48.64 -24.91
C PHE A 67 24.96 47.91 -24.27
N CYS A 68 25.20 46.85 -23.49
CA CYS A 68 24.14 46.11 -22.79
C CYS A 68 24.16 46.38 -21.28
N LEU A 69 25.34 46.40 -20.65
CA LEU A 69 25.51 46.62 -19.21
C LEU A 69 24.90 47.95 -18.70
N PRO A 70 24.96 49.08 -19.42
CA PRO A 70 24.37 50.34 -18.97
C PRO A 70 22.84 50.40 -19.09
N SER A 71 22.19 49.37 -19.66
CA SER A 71 20.74 49.39 -19.90
C SER A 71 19.95 49.45 -18.60
N THR A 72 18.85 50.21 -18.61
CA THR A 72 17.90 50.30 -17.49
C THR A 72 16.81 49.24 -17.53
N ASP A 73 16.69 48.49 -18.63
CA ASP A 73 15.65 47.46 -18.78
C ASP A 73 15.87 46.27 -17.84
N HIS A 74 14.84 45.95 -17.05
CA HIS A 74 14.91 44.90 -16.03
C HIS A 74 15.10 43.51 -16.64
N PHE A 75 14.49 43.24 -17.80
CA PHE A 75 14.59 41.95 -18.46
C PHE A 75 16.01 41.72 -19.00
N LEU A 76 16.56 42.71 -19.69
CA LEU A 76 17.94 42.65 -20.18
C LEU A 76 18.95 42.54 -19.03
N LYS A 77 18.78 43.26 -17.92
CA LYS A 77 19.63 43.11 -16.72
C LYS A 77 19.61 41.70 -16.15
N LYS A 78 18.43 41.09 -16.02
CA LYS A 78 18.32 39.71 -15.54
C LYS A 78 19.01 38.73 -16.48
N LEU A 79 18.88 38.93 -17.79
CA LEU A 79 19.55 38.12 -18.80
C LEU A 79 21.07 38.29 -18.77
N LEU A 80 21.56 39.51 -18.50
CA LEU A 80 22.99 39.77 -18.28
C LEU A 80 23.55 38.97 -17.11
N LEU A 81 22.83 38.87 -15.99
CA LEU A 81 23.27 38.03 -14.85
C LEU A 81 23.44 36.56 -15.26
N HIS A 82 22.56 36.02 -16.12
CA HIS A 82 22.72 34.68 -16.68
C HIS A 82 23.93 34.56 -17.61
N PHE A 83 24.18 35.58 -18.43
CA PHE A 83 25.38 35.64 -19.28
C PHE A 83 26.66 35.59 -18.45
N TRP A 84 26.73 36.38 -17.37
CA TRP A 84 27.89 36.39 -16.48
C TRP A 84 28.06 35.10 -15.68
N GLU A 85 26.98 34.34 -15.45
CA GLU A 85 27.05 33.04 -14.80
C GLU A 85 27.79 32.03 -15.68
N VAL A 86 27.51 32.01 -16.98
CA VAL A 86 28.08 31.04 -17.93
C VAL A 86 29.48 31.42 -18.41
N LEU A 87 29.77 32.72 -18.53
CA LEU A 87 31.03 33.19 -19.12
C LEU A 87 32.25 32.87 -18.24
N PRO A 88 33.38 32.33 -18.78
CA PRO A 88 34.62 32.15 -18.02
C PRO A 88 35.22 33.48 -17.54
N LYS A 89 35.62 33.54 -16.27
CA LYS A 89 36.10 34.78 -15.61
C LYS A 89 37.62 34.90 -15.56
N THR A 90 38.32 33.79 -15.78
CA THR A 90 39.78 33.70 -15.73
C THR A 90 40.38 33.48 -17.12
N ASN A 91 41.58 34.01 -17.31
CA ASN A 91 42.45 33.70 -18.44
C ASN A 91 42.92 32.24 -18.41
N GLN A 92 43.58 31.81 -19.49
CA GLN A 92 44.20 30.47 -19.59
C GLN A 92 45.24 30.22 -18.48
N ASP A 93 45.83 31.28 -17.92
CA ASP A 93 46.76 31.24 -16.78
C ASP A 93 46.09 31.26 -15.40
N GLY A 94 44.75 31.20 -15.33
CA GLY A 94 43.99 31.23 -14.07
C GLY A 94 43.84 32.60 -13.40
N LYS A 95 44.37 33.68 -14.00
CA LYS A 95 44.21 35.06 -13.51
C LYS A 95 42.90 35.69 -13.97
N LEU A 96 42.29 36.55 -13.15
CA LEU A 96 41.06 37.26 -13.48
C LEU A 96 41.22 38.18 -14.71
N LEU A 97 40.20 38.19 -15.59
CA LEU A 97 40.12 39.11 -16.73
C LEU A 97 40.02 40.58 -16.25
N GLN A 98 40.76 41.49 -16.89
CA GLN A 98 40.76 42.92 -16.51
C GLN A 98 39.38 43.57 -16.72
N GLU A 99 38.62 43.09 -17.71
CA GLU A 99 37.26 43.51 -18.03
C GLU A 99 36.29 43.25 -16.87
N MET A 100 36.58 42.25 -16.02
CA MET A 100 35.74 41.91 -14.87
C MET A 100 35.71 43.00 -13.79
N ILE A 101 36.69 43.91 -13.79
CA ILE A 101 36.70 45.07 -12.89
C ILE A 101 35.52 46.01 -13.23
N LEU A 102 35.24 46.24 -14.51
CA LEU A 102 34.11 47.06 -14.96
C LEU A 102 32.77 46.41 -14.62
N VAL A 103 32.72 45.09 -14.71
CA VAL A 103 31.54 44.29 -14.36
C VAL A 103 31.31 44.33 -12.84
N CYS A 104 32.38 44.29 -12.03
CA CYS A 104 32.30 44.44 -10.58
C CYS A 104 31.70 45.80 -10.16
N ASP A 105 32.11 46.90 -10.80
CA ASP A 105 31.50 48.21 -10.56
C ASP A 105 30.00 48.24 -10.93
N ALA A 106 29.61 47.55 -12.00
CA ALA A 106 28.20 47.42 -12.37
C ALA A 106 27.40 46.61 -11.33
N TYR A 107 27.93 45.50 -10.82
CA TYR A 107 27.29 44.75 -9.73
C TYR A 107 27.12 45.61 -8.47
N ARG A 108 28.12 46.41 -8.12
CA ARG A 108 28.04 47.36 -7.01
C ARG A 108 26.90 48.36 -7.20
N LYS A 109 26.75 48.92 -8.40
CA LYS A 109 25.64 49.83 -8.74
C LYS A 109 24.28 49.13 -8.68
N ASP A 110 24.20 47.89 -9.15
CA ASP A 110 22.96 47.10 -9.12
C ASP A 110 22.54 46.71 -7.69
N LEU A 111 23.49 46.41 -6.80
CA LEU A 111 23.22 46.21 -5.37
C LEU A 111 22.71 47.47 -4.66
N LEU A 112 23.06 48.65 -5.18
CA LEU A 112 22.62 49.96 -4.66
C LEU A 112 21.43 50.54 -5.46
N HIS A 113 20.89 49.80 -6.43
CA HIS A 113 19.83 50.27 -7.31
C HIS A 113 18.52 50.54 -6.56
N PRO A 114 17.70 51.54 -6.90
CA PRO A 114 16.44 51.81 -6.19
C PRO A 114 15.45 50.63 -6.23
N ASN A 115 15.44 49.85 -7.32
CA ASN A 115 14.56 48.69 -7.49
C ASN A 115 15.04 47.45 -6.71
N GLU A 116 14.20 46.95 -5.82
CA GLU A 116 14.40 45.76 -5.00
C GLU A 116 14.59 44.46 -5.79
N TYR A 117 13.94 44.31 -6.95
CA TYR A 117 14.04 43.12 -7.79
C TYR A 117 15.39 43.00 -8.46
N VAL A 118 15.99 44.13 -8.86
CA VAL A 118 17.35 44.19 -9.41
C VAL A 118 18.33 43.76 -8.32
N ARG A 119 18.27 44.39 -7.13
CA ARG A 119 19.10 44.00 -5.98
C ARG A 119 19.01 42.51 -5.65
N GLY A 120 17.77 42.00 -5.51
CA GLY A 120 17.57 40.60 -5.14
C GLY A 120 17.95 39.60 -6.23
N SER A 121 17.89 39.97 -7.51
CA SER A 121 18.40 39.14 -8.62
C SER A 121 19.92 39.11 -8.61
N THR A 122 20.56 40.26 -8.42
CA THR A 122 22.02 40.37 -8.29
C THR A 122 22.52 39.58 -7.08
N LEU A 123 21.89 39.72 -5.90
CA LEU A 123 22.26 38.95 -4.69
C LEU A 123 22.17 37.43 -4.90
N ARG A 124 21.14 36.95 -5.62
CA ARG A 124 21.03 35.53 -5.98
C ARG A 124 22.11 35.07 -6.97
N PHE A 125 22.51 35.95 -7.88
CA PHE A 125 23.62 35.69 -8.79
C PHE A 125 24.96 35.60 -8.02
N LEU A 126 25.19 36.47 -7.02
CA LEU A 126 26.40 36.43 -6.21
C LEU A 126 26.59 35.11 -5.46
N CYS A 127 25.51 34.41 -5.09
CA CYS A 127 25.59 33.05 -4.52
C CYS A 127 26.30 32.03 -5.43
N LYS A 128 26.42 32.32 -6.73
CA LYS A 128 27.02 31.42 -7.73
C LYS A 128 28.43 31.82 -8.15
N LEU A 129 28.90 33.00 -7.75
CA LEU A 129 30.25 33.47 -8.05
C LEU A 129 31.27 32.74 -7.17
N ARG A 130 32.38 32.33 -7.79
CA ARG A 130 33.42 31.53 -7.13
C ARG A 130 34.74 32.26 -6.97
N GLU A 131 34.85 33.47 -7.49
CA GLU A 131 36.09 34.24 -7.54
C GLU A 131 36.15 35.25 -6.37
N PRO A 132 37.10 35.13 -5.43
CA PRO A 132 37.15 35.98 -4.24
C PRO A 132 37.48 37.44 -4.57
N GLU A 133 38.34 37.67 -5.57
CA GLU A 133 38.74 39.01 -6.05
C GLU A 133 37.55 39.84 -6.56
N LEU A 134 36.46 39.20 -6.99
CA LEU A 134 35.23 39.87 -7.42
C LEU A 134 34.24 40.12 -6.27
N LEU A 135 34.27 39.27 -5.25
CA LEU A 135 33.35 39.36 -4.12
C LEU A 135 33.80 40.38 -3.09
N GLU A 136 35.11 40.50 -2.84
CA GLU A 136 35.67 41.40 -1.83
C GLU A 136 35.21 42.88 -1.99
N PRO A 137 35.24 43.49 -3.19
CA PRO A 137 34.78 44.86 -3.38
C PRO A 137 33.26 45.05 -3.20
N LEU A 138 32.48 43.96 -3.30
CA LEU A 138 31.01 43.99 -3.22
C LEU A 138 30.50 43.83 -1.79
N MET A 139 31.31 43.29 -0.88
CA MET A 139 30.93 43.00 0.50
C MET A 139 30.26 44.17 1.25
N PRO A 140 30.79 45.42 1.19
CA PRO A 140 30.13 46.55 1.86
C PRO A 140 28.71 46.83 1.33
N SER A 141 28.48 46.56 0.05
CA SER A 141 27.17 46.76 -0.59
C SER A 141 26.19 45.65 -0.23
N ILE A 142 26.68 44.40 -0.08
CA ILE A 142 25.89 43.26 0.39
C ILE A 142 25.45 43.50 1.84
N LEU A 143 26.37 43.93 2.72
CA LEU A 143 26.04 44.25 4.12
C LEU A 143 24.99 45.36 4.22
N LYS A 144 25.12 46.42 3.41
CA LYS A 144 24.10 47.49 3.34
C LYS A 144 22.72 46.98 2.87
N CYS A 145 22.66 45.88 2.12
CA CYS A 145 21.39 45.27 1.71
C CYS A 145 20.67 44.54 2.85
N LEU A 146 21.35 44.21 3.95
CA LEU A 146 20.73 43.64 5.16
C LEU A 146 19.84 44.65 5.88
N GLU A 147 20.11 45.95 5.75
CA GLU A 147 19.32 47.03 6.37
C GLU A 147 18.23 47.58 5.43
N HIS A 148 18.02 46.94 4.27
CA HIS A 148 17.07 47.44 3.28
C HIS A 148 15.62 47.35 3.76
N LYS A 149 14.74 48.29 3.37
CA LYS A 149 13.33 48.34 3.81
C LYS A 149 12.52 47.10 3.42
N HIS A 150 12.78 46.53 2.25
CA HIS A 150 12.06 45.37 1.72
C HIS A 150 12.68 44.03 2.15
N SER A 151 11.89 43.14 2.76
CA SER A 151 12.32 41.82 3.24
C SER A 151 12.86 40.92 2.14
N TYR A 152 12.33 41.03 0.91
CA TYR A 152 12.85 40.29 -0.25
C TYR A 152 14.36 40.54 -0.49
N VAL A 153 14.85 41.77 -0.30
CA VAL A 153 16.28 42.10 -0.46
C VAL A 153 17.08 41.52 0.71
N ARG A 154 16.63 41.75 1.95
CA ARG A 154 17.29 41.23 3.16
C ARG A 154 17.43 39.72 3.13
N ARG A 155 16.36 38.99 2.78
CA ARG A 155 16.35 37.53 2.64
C ARG A 155 17.42 37.03 1.66
N ASN A 156 17.51 37.64 0.48
CA ASN A 156 18.50 37.25 -0.52
C ASN A 156 19.92 37.69 -0.10
N ALA A 157 20.06 38.77 0.66
CA ALA A 157 21.34 39.21 1.20
C ALA A 157 21.87 38.25 2.27
N ILE A 158 20.99 37.76 3.17
CA ILE A 158 21.32 36.70 4.14
C ILE A 158 21.76 35.43 3.40
N LEU A 159 21.03 35.02 2.36
CA LEU A 159 21.39 33.84 1.56
C LEU A 159 22.74 34.02 0.87
N ALA A 160 22.98 35.18 0.26
CA ALA A 160 24.28 35.50 -0.37
C ALA A 160 25.41 35.45 0.66
N LEU A 161 25.23 36.07 1.84
CA LEU A 161 26.22 36.04 2.89
C LEU A 161 26.48 34.61 3.40
N PHE A 162 25.43 33.80 3.58
CA PHE A 162 25.55 32.40 3.95
C PHE A 162 26.35 31.61 2.91
N THR A 163 26.08 31.77 1.62
CA THR A 163 26.80 31.06 0.56
C THR A 163 28.26 31.51 0.48
N ILE A 164 28.53 32.82 0.54
CA ILE A 164 29.91 33.35 0.50
C ILE A 164 30.71 32.85 1.71
N TYR A 165 30.11 32.85 2.90
CA TYR A 165 30.74 32.35 4.12
C TYR A 165 30.96 30.84 4.10
N SER A 166 29.95 30.05 3.71
CA SER A 166 30.05 28.58 3.66
C SER A 166 31.00 28.10 2.55
N MET A 167 31.08 28.83 1.43
CA MET A 167 32.10 28.60 0.39
C MET A 167 33.52 28.83 0.94
N SER A 168 33.69 29.80 1.84
CA SER A 168 34.94 30.03 2.55
C SER A 168 35.28 28.97 3.60
N SER A 169 34.28 28.27 4.15
CA SER A 169 34.44 27.32 5.26
C SER A 169 34.39 25.84 4.83
N SER A 170 34.23 25.54 3.53
CA SER A 170 34.06 24.16 3.07
C SER A 170 35.30 23.31 3.38
N ILE A 171 35.05 22.25 4.16
CA ILE A 171 35.96 21.23 4.71
C ILE A 171 36.66 20.37 3.63
N TYR A 172 36.53 20.71 2.35
CA TYR A 172 37.23 20.05 1.23
C TYR A 172 38.69 20.47 1.03
N ASN A 173 39.26 21.25 1.95
CA ASN A 173 40.68 21.65 1.91
C ASN A 173 41.66 20.60 2.47
N ASN A 174 41.28 19.31 2.54
CA ASN A 174 42.23 18.23 2.83
C ASN A 174 42.85 17.57 1.58
N ILE A 175 42.43 17.91 0.35
CA ILE A 175 42.95 17.25 -0.87
C ILE A 175 43.50 18.21 -1.94
N LEU A 176 43.14 19.50 -1.98
CA LEU A 176 43.80 20.47 -2.87
C LEU A 176 44.35 21.70 -2.13
N LYS A 177 45.66 21.68 -1.92
CA LYS A 177 46.47 22.71 -1.28
C LYS A 177 46.80 23.87 -2.25
N TYR A 178 45.80 24.51 -2.86
CA TYR A 178 46.03 25.56 -3.87
C TYR A 178 45.17 26.84 -3.77
N SER A 179 44.37 27.07 -2.71
CA SER A 179 43.70 28.36 -2.55
C SER A 179 43.71 28.87 -1.10
N GLU A 180 44.76 29.62 -0.75
CA GLU A 180 44.96 30.27 0.57
C GLU A 180 44.12 31.56 0.78
N ASN A 181 43.17 31.91 -0.11
CA ASN A 181 42.60 33.27 -0.17
C ASN A 181 41.14 33.43 0.29
N PHE A 182 40.44 32.38 0.73
CA PHE A 182 39.01 32.51 1.09
C PHE A 182 38.75 32.86 2.56
N GLU A 183 39.68 32.55 3.47
CA GLU A 183 39.45 32.48 4.93
C GLU A 183 39.15 33.83 5.62
N PHE A 184 39.16 34.96 4.89
CA PHE A 184 39.15 36.31 5.49
C PHE A 184 38.10 37.30 4.97
N LEU A 185 37.22 36.94 4.03
CA LEU A 185 36.32 37.95 3.43
C LEU A 185 35.32 38.58 4.43
N VAL A 186 34.76 37.81 5.37
CA VAL A 186 33.86 38.34 6.43
C VAL A 186 33.93 37.51 7.72
N PRO A 187 34.93 37.71 8.60
CA PRO A 187 35.02 36.99 9.87
C PRO A 187 33.84 37.27 10.81
N ASN A 188 33.21 38.45 10.73
CA ASN A 188 32.13 38.87 11.63
C ASN A 188 30.72 38.52 11.10
N ALA A 189 30.59 37.75 10.02
CA ALA A 189 29.30 37.45 9.41
C ALA A 189 28.28 36.80 10.37
N PRO A 190 28.66 35.85 11.24
CA PRO A 190 27.72 35.24 12.17
C PRO A 190 27.21 36.22 13.23
N GLU A 191 28.04 37.18 13.66
CA GLU A 191 27.65 38.22 14.63
C GLU A 191 26.61 39.17 14.05
N VAL A 192 26.85 39.64 12.82
CA VAL A 192 25.92 40.53 12.10
C VAL A 192 24.56 39.86 11.91
N ILE A 193 24.55 38.57 11.57
CA ILE A 193 23.31 37.81 11.35
C ILE A 193 22.59 37.51 12.67
N SER A 194 23.30 37.30 13.77
CA SER A 194 22.70 37.18 15.10
C SER A 194 21.96 38.47 15.51
N GLN A 195 22.60 39.63 15.33
CA GLN A 195 21.96 40.93 15.60
C GLN A 195 20.77 41.21 14.68
N LEU A 196 20.86 40.81 13.42
CA LEU A 196 19.75 40.90 12.47
C LEU A 196 18.59 39.99 12.90
N LEU A 197 18.87 38.76 13.35
CA LEU A 197 17.84 37.81 13.76
C LEU A 197 16.99 38.32 14.94
N GLU A 198 17.61 39.03 15.89
CA GLU A 198 16.93 39.65 17.03
C GLU A 198 16.03 40.82 16.63
N SER A 199 16.43 41.62 15.64
CA SER A 199 15.71 42.82 15.21
C SER A 199 14.66 42.57 14.11
N GLU A 200 14.86 41.52 13.31
CA GLU A 200 14.03 41.20 12.15
C GLU A 200 12.60 40.80 12.57
N GLN A 201 11.62 41.05 11.69
CA GLN A 201 10.21 40.67 11.93
C GLN A 201 9.68 39.71 10.87
N ASP A 202 10.25 39.72 9.67
CA ASP A 202 9.80 38.87 8.56
C ASP A 202 10.20 37.40 8.76
N ALA A 203 9.23 36.49 8.66
CA ALA A 203 9.43 35.06 8.91
C ALA A 203 10.44 34.41 7.95
N SER A 204 10.48 34.84 6.69
CA SER A 204 11.38 34.27 5.67
C SER A 204 12.83 34.70 5.91
N CYS A 205 13.04 35.95 6.31
CA CYS A 205 14.35 36.46 6.70
C CYS A 205 14.86 35.77 7.97
N LYS A 206 14.01 35.65 9.02
CA LYS A 206 14.35 34.92 10.25
C LYS A 206 14.75 33.48 9.98
N ARG A 207 14.00 32.77 9.14
CA ARG A 207 14.31 31.38 8.76
C ARG A 207 15.68 31.28 8.09
N ASN A 208 15.98 32.12 7.11
CA ASN A 208 17.29 32.07 6.44
C ASN A 208 18.44 32.46 7.37
N ALA A 209 18.24 33.46 8.24
CA ALA A 209 19.25 33.86 9.23
C ALA A 209 19.50 32.73 10.24
N PHE A 210 18.44 32.10 10.72
CA PHE A 210 18.53 30.96 11.64
C PHE A 210 19.19 29.74 11.00
N ILE A 211 18.89 29.41 9.74
CA ILE A 211 19.57 28.34 8.98
C ILE A 211 21.07 28.65 8.82
N MET A 212 21.42 29.90 8.52
CA MET A 212 22.83 30.28 8.43
C MET A 212 23.56 30.05 9.75
N LEU A 213 22.99 30.51 10.87
CA LEU A 213 23.58 30.29 12.19
C LEU A 213 23.65 28.80 12.53
N LEU A 214 22.60 28.02 12.24
CA LEU A 214 22.58 26.57 12.45
C LEU A 214 23.79 25.84 11.83
N HIS A 215 24.17 26.22 10.60
CA HIS A 215 25.27 25.59 9.88
C HIS A 215 26.65 26.16 10.19
N VAL A 216 26.73 27.45 10.52
CA VAL A 216 27.99 28.16 10.71
C VAL A 216 28.41 28.22 12.19
N ASP A 217 27.47 28.54 13.07
CA ASP A 217 27.70 28.75 14.49
C ASP A 217 26.46 28.32 15.30
N GLN A 218 26.45 27.02 15.62
CA GLN A 218 25.34 26.38 16.32
C GLN A 218 25.10 26.97 17.73
N GLN A 219 26.15 27.48 18.40
CA GLN A 219 26.03 28.03 19.76
C GLN A 219 25.16 29.30 19.76
N ARG A 220 25.41 30.23 18.84
CA ARG A 220 24.58 31.45 18.71
C ARG A 220 23.14 31.16 18.33
N ALA A 221 22.90 30.13 17.51
CA ALA A 221 21.54 29.68 17.20
C ALA A 221 20.80 29.14 18.45
N LEU A 222 21.52 28.41 19.31
CA LEU A 222 21.00 27.92 20.58
C LEU A 222 20.72 29.06 21.57
N ASP A 223 21.60 30.06 21.65
CA ASP A 223 21.39 31.25 22.50
C ASP A 223 20.15 32.04 22.07
N TYR A 224 19.94 32.22 20.77
CA TYR A 224 18.72 32.86 20.27
C TYR A 224 17.45 32.04 20.59
N LEU A 225 17.49 30.72 20.33
CA LEU A 225 16.35 29.84 20.63
C LEU A 225 16.04 29.79 22.12
N SER A 226 17.07 29.86 22.96
CA SER A 226 17.00 29.90 24.41
C SER A 226 16.22 31.09 24.94
N VAL A 227 16.43 32.27 24.35
CA VAL A 227 15.71 33.51 24.69
C VAL A 227 14.26 33.43 24.22
N CYS A 228 14.02 32.82 23.05
CA CYS A 228 12.71 32.83 22.40
C CYS A 228 11.86 31.57 22.63
N ILE A 229 12.27 30.67 23.53
CA ILE A 229 11.71 29.31 23.63
C ILE A 229 10.20 29.27 23.90
N ASP A 230 9.69 30.21 24.71
CA ASP A 230 8.26 30.29 25.04
C ASP A 230 7.43 30.94 23.90
N GLN A 231 8.07 31.64 22.95
CA GLN A 231 7.38 32.33 21.85
C GLN A 231 7.30 31.49 20.56
N VAL A 232 7.97 30.33 20.52
CA VAL A 232 8.12 29.50 19.31
C VAL A 232 6.77 29.13 18.66
N GLN A 233 5.70 28.95 19.45
CA GLN A 233 4.36 28.63 18.93
C GLN A 233 3.78 29.74 18.01
N HIS A 234 4.20 30.99 18.20
CA HIS A 234 3.74 32.14 17.42
C HIS A 234 4.56 32.39 16.16
N PHE A 235 5.67 31.68 15.98
CA PHE A 235 6.48 31.79 14.77
C PHE A 235 5.78 31.16 13.55
N GLY A 236 6.16 31.61 12.37
CA GLY A 236 5.72 30.99 11.12
C GLY A 236 6.13 29.51 11.06
N ASP A 237 5.28 28.70 10.43
CA ASP A 237 5.45 27.26 10.23
C ASP A 237 6.82 26.89 9.64
N ILE A 238 7.31 27.64 8.65
CA ILE A 238 8.62 27.40 8.02
C ILE A 238 9.77 27.51 9.04
N LEU A 239 9.69 28.44 9.99
CA LEU A 239 10.70 28.58 11.04
C LEU A 239 10.54 27.49 12.11
N GLN A 240 9.30 27.14 12.47
CA GLN A 240 9.03 26.05 13.42
C GLN A 240 9.62 24.72 12.95
N LEU A 241 9.47 24.38 11.66
CA LEU A 241 10.04 23.14 11.10
C LEU A 241 11.57 23.10 11.22
N VAL A 242 12.25 24.20 10.92
CA VAL A 242 13.72 24.29 11.06
C VAL A 242 14.13 24.19 12.53
N ILE A 243 13.35 24.75 13.45
CA ILE A 243 13.58 24.62 14.89
C ILE A 243 13.44 23.16 15.34
N VAL A 244 12.43 22.42 14.86
CA VAL A 244 12.27 20.98 15.15
C VAL A 244 13.48 20.19 14.65
N GLU A 245 13.96 20.48 13.43
CA GLU A 245 15.15 19.85 12.86
C GLU A 245 16.42 20.15 13.68
N LEU A 246 16.61 21.40 14.13
CA LEU A 246 17.70 21.77 15.04
C LEU A 246 17.59 21.01 16.35
N ILE A 247 16.42 21.00 16.99
CA ILE A 247 16.21 20.31 18.26
C ILE A 247 16.56 18.84 18.14
N TYR A 248 16.15 18.19 17.05
CA TYR A 248 16.52 16.81 16.75
C TYR A 248 18.04 16.62 16.67
N LYS A 249 18.74 17.45 15.87
CA LYS A 249 20.21 17.36 15.71
C LYS A 249 20.97 17.65 17.01
N VAL A 250 20.58 18.70 17.74
CA VAL A 250 21.22 19.12 19.00
C VAL A 250 21.05 18.05 20.06
N CYS A 251 19.83 17.58 20.30
CA CYS A 251 19.59 16.61 21.37
C CYS A 251 20.20 15.22 21.07
N HIS A 252 20.58 14.98 19.82
CA HIS A 252 21.36 13.82 19.41
C HIS A 252 22.85 14.01 19.73
N ASN A 253 23.40 15.19 19.42
CA ASN A 253 24.82 15.50 19.64
C ASN A 253 25.14 15.80 21.11
N ASP A 254 24.25 16.51 21.82
CA ASP A 254 24.38 16.88 23.22
C ASP A 254 23.10 16.51 24.00
N PRO A 255 23.12 15.39 24.74
CA PRO A 255 21.99 14.96 25.57
C PRO A 255 21.65 15.88 26.74
N ALA A 256 22.55 16.78 27.17
CA ALA A 256 22.33 17.64 28.35
C ALA A 256 21.18 18.65 28.12
N GLU A 257 21.04 19.16 26.91
CA GLU A 257 20.02 20.15 26.54
C GLU A 257 18.63 19.52 26.27
N ARG A 258 18.51 18.19 26.30
CA ARG A 258 17.27 17.46 25.96
C ARG A 258 16.07 17.89 26.80
N ASN A 259 16.24 18.02 28.11
CA ASN A 259 15.15 18.40 29.02
C ASN A 259 14.60 19.80 28.74
N ARG A 260 15.47 20.70 28.27
CA ARG A 260 15.10 22.07 27.92
C ARG A 260 14.24 22.12 26.66
N PHE A 261 14.62 21.36 25.64
CA PHE A 261 13.91 21.36 24.36
C PHE A 261 12.66 20.49 24.33
N ILE A 262 12.53 19.48 25.20
CA ILE A 262 11.30 18.69 25.32
C ILE A 262 10.09 19.61 25.59
N ARG A 263 10.21 20.62 26.46
CA ARG A 263 9.14 21.59 26.71
C ARG A 263 8.76 22.38 25.46
N CYS A 264 9.75 22.77 24.64
CA CYS A 264 9.51 23.44 23.36
C CYS A 264 8.75 22.53 22.38
N VAL A 265 9.14 21.25 22.27
CA VAL A 265 8.48 20.28 21.40
C VAL A 265 7.02 20.06 21.85
N TYR A 266 6.72 20.00 23.15
CA TYR A 266 5.35 19.95 23.66
C TYR A 266 4.49 21.14 23.22
N ASN A 267 5.05 22.36 23.25
CA ASN A 267 4.35 23.55 22.75
C ASN A 267 4.09 23.46 21.24
N LEU A 268 5.02 22.88 20.48
CA LEU A 268 4.91 22.71 19.02
C LEU A 268 3.85 21.69 18.60
N LEU A 269 3.51 20.72 19.46
CA LEU A 269 2.36 19.81 19.21
C LEU A 269 1.02 20.57 19.09
N GLN A 270 0.94 21.78 19.67
CA GLN A 270 -0.24 22.64 19.59
C GLN A 270 -0.15 23.69 18.47
N SER A 271 0.84 23.61 17.57
CA SER A 271 0.96 24.52 16.41
C SER A 271 -0.28 24.45 15.51
N GLN A 272 -0.59 25.47 14.73
CA GLN A 272 -1.72 25.42 13.77
C GLN A 272 -1.42 24.54 12.55
N SER A 273 -0.14 24.38 12.19
CA SER A 273 0.29 23.65 10.99
C SER A 273 0.33 22.13 11.23
N PRO A 274 -0.36 21.31 10.41
CA PRO A 274 -0.30 19.85 10.50
C PRO A 274 1.11 19.29 10.32
N SER A 275 1.90 19.85 9.40
CA SER A 275 3.28 19.41 9.13
C SER A 275 4.19 19.59 10.35
N VAL A 276 4.05 20.71 11.06
CA VAL A 276 4.81 20.97 12.30
C VAL A 276 4.40 19.99 13.38
N ARG A 277 3.11 19.72 13.57
CA ARG A 277 2.62 18.74 14.56
C ARG A 277 3.15 17.34 14.28
N TYR A 278 3.14 16.93 13.02
CA TYR A 278 3.63 15.62 12.59
C TYR A 278 5.11 15.42 12.90
N GLU A 279 5.96 16.38 12.50
CA GLU A 279 7.42 16.33 12.76
C GLU A 279 7.77 16.50 14.23
N ALA A 280 7.04 17.36 14.96
CA ALA A 280 7.22 17.54 16.40
C ALA A 280 6.87 16.26 17.18
N ALA A 281 5.79 15.56 16.81
CA ALA A 281 5.42 14.28 17.42
C ALA A 281 6.48 13.20 17.16
N GLY A 282 7.02 13.12 15.94
CA GLY A 282 8.07 12.17 15.59
C GLY A 282 9.36 12.44 16.38
N THR A 283 9.75 13.71 16.44
CA THR A 283 10.91 14.16 17.23
C THR A 283 10.70 13.85 18.72
N LEU A 284 9.51 14.10 19.28
CA LEU A 284 9.21 13.84 20.69
C LEU A 284 9.41 12.38 21.08
N VAL A 285 8.95 11.46 20.24
CA VAL A 285 9.10 10.01 20.47
C VAL A 285 10.58 9.60 20.42
N THR A 286 11.38 10.20 19.55
CA THR A 286 12.82 9.93 19.50
C THR A 286 13.56 10.50 20.72
N LEU A 287 13.14 11.67 21.21
CA LEU A 287 13.79 12.34 22.32
C LEU A 287 13.41 11.77 23.69
N SER A 288 12.18 11.29 23.86
CA SER A 288 11.67 10.84 25.15
C SER A 288 10.91 9.53 25.06
N SER A 289 11.34 8.55 25.86
CA SER A 289 10.63 7.29 26.08
C SER A 289 9.62 7.37 27.24
N ALA A 290 9.39 8.56 27.81
CA ALA A 290 8.45 8.72 28.91
C ALA A 290 7.01 8.44 28.44
N PRO A 291 6.20 7.69 29.22
CA PRO A 291 4.81 7.39 28.85
C PRO A 291 3.96 8.61 28.50
N ALA A 292 4.16 9.73 29.20
CA ALA A 292 3.45 10.98 28.93
C ALA A 292 3.81 11.61 27.57
N ALA A 293 5.05 11.47 27.11
CA ALA A 293 5.52 11.97 25.82
C ALA A 293 4.94 11.15 24.67
N ILE A 294 4.95 9.83 24.84
CA ILE A 294 4.40 8.88 23.87
C ILE A 294 2.88 9.05 23.76
N LYS A 295 2.19 9.24 24.89
CA LYS A 295 0.76 9.53 24.92
C LYS A 295 0.44 10.81 24.14
N ALA A 296 1.17 11.90 24.40
CA ALA A 296 0.96 13.16 23.70
C ALA A 296 1.23 13.07 22.19
N ALA A 297 2.31 12.36 21.78
CA ALA A 297 2.61 12.13 20.38
C ALA A 297 1.52 11.28 19.68
N ALA A 298 1.08 10.19 20.32
CA ALA A 298 0.03 9.33 19.80
C ALA A 298 -1.32 10.07 19.68
N THR A 299 -1.72 10.85 20.69
CA THR A 299 -2.92 11.71 20.61
C THR A 299 -2.81 12.72 19.47
N THR A 300 -1.63 13.31 19.26
CA THR A 300 -1.40 14.25 18.15
C THR A 300 -1.55 13.55 16.79
N TYR A 301 -1.00 12.35 16.63
CA TYR A 301 -1.18 11.56 15.40
C TYR A 301 -2.64 11.19 15.16
N ILE A 302 -3.38 10.74 16.18
CA ILE A 302 -4.81 10.43 16.06
C ILE A 302 -5.59 11.69 15.61
N ASP A 303 -5.35 12.84 16.25
CA ASP A 303 -6.01 14.10 15.89
C ASP A 303 -5.69 14.55 14.45
N LEU A 304 -4.47 14.29 13.96
CA LEU A 304 -4.09 14.55 12.57
C LEU A 304 -4.88 13.65 11.61
N ILE A 305 -4.98 12.35 11.90
CA ILE A 305 -5.71 11.42 11.03
C ILE A 305 -7.21 11.77 10.95
N VAL A 306 -7.81 12.24 12.06
CA VAL A 306 -9.22 12.66 12.07
C VAL A 306 -9.46 13.96 11.29
N LYS A 307 -8.53 14.93 11.38
CA LYS A 307 -8.72 16.28 10.80
C LYS A 307 -8.33 16.37 9.33
N GLU A 308 -7.33 15.62 8.90
CA GLU A 308 -6.86 15.66 7.51
C GLU A 308 -7.92 15.07 6.55
N SER A 309 -8.01 15.64 5.35
CA SER A 309 -8.93 15.15 4.32
C SER A 309 -8.28 14.15 3.36
N ASP A 310 -6.96 14.22 3.18
CA ASP A 310 -6.23 13.35 2.24
C ASP A 310 -5.97 11.96 2.83
N ASN A 311 -6.48 10.92 2.16
CA ASN A 311 -6.32 9.53 2.57
C ASN A 311 -4.86 9.07 2.57
N ASN A 312 -4.02 9.59 1.67
CA ASN A 312 -2.60 9.23 1.63
C ASN A 312 -1.87 9.70 2.87
N VAL A 313 -2.15 10.95 3.31
CA VAL A 313 -1.60 11.50 4.54
C VAL A 313 -2.08 10.68 5.75
N LYS A 314 -3.36 10.29 5.78
CA LYS A 314 -3.89 9.41 6.84
C LYS A 314 -3.15 8.08 6.92
N LEU A 315 -2.90 7.43 5.79
CA LEU A 315 -2.18 6.16 5.74
C LEU A 315 -0.73 6.31 6.23
N ILE A 316 -0.02 7.36 5.81
CA ILE A 316 1.36 7.63 6.27
C ILE A 316 1.41 7.83 7.79
N VAL A 317 0.50 8.66 8.34
CA VAL A 317 0.45 8.92 9.78
C VAL A 317 0.01 7.66 10.56
N LEU A 318 -0.90 6.86 10.00
CA LEU A 318 -1.32 5.60 10.58
C LEU A 318 -0.17 4.58 10.62
N ASP A 319 0.65 4.50 9.58
CA ASP A 319 1.83 3.61 9.55
C ASP A 319 2.86 4.04 10.61
N ARG A 320 3.01 5.35 10.86
CA ARG A 320 3.81 5.84 12.01
C ARG A 320 3.21 5.43 13.35
N LEU A 321 1.90 5.55 13.53
CA LEU A 321 1.20 5.13 14.75
C LEU A 321 1.35 3.62 15.00
N VAL A 322 1.23 2.79 13.95
CA VAL A 322 1.49 1.35 14.02
C VAL A 322 2.96 1.08 14.37
N GLY A 323 3.89 1.81 13.77
CA GLY A 323 5.32 1.74 14.08
C GLY A 323 5.65 2.08 15.55
N LEU A 324 4.90 2.99 16.20
CA LEU A 324 5.08 3.29 17.62
C LEU A 324 4.84 2.07 18.51
N ARG A 325 3.96 1.13 18.11
CA ARG A 325 3.67 -0.10 18.85
C ARG A 325 4.84 -1.08 18.83
N GLU A 326 5.61 -1.12 17.73
CA GLU A 326 6.70 -2.09 17.58
C GLU A 326 7.81 -1.92 18.62
N VAL A 327 7.86 -0.76 19.29
CA VAL A 327 8.77 -0.47 20.39
C VAL A 327 8.11 -0.89 21.73
N LEU A 328 8.69 -1.91 22.37
CA LEU A 328 8.12 -2.71 23.46
C LEU A 328 7.66 -2.02 24.78
N PRO A 329 8.01 -0.76 25.16
CA PRO A 329 7.38 -0.09 26.30
C PRO A 329 6.09 0.69 25.95
N ASN A 330 5.78 0.89 24.66
CA ASN A 330 4.74 1.83 24.22
C ASN A 330 3.33 1.23 24.22
N ASP A 331 3.24 -0.10 24.22
CA ASP A 331 1.99 -0.85 24.10
C ASP A 331 0.99 -0.51 25.21
N LYS A 332 1.45 -0.47 26.48
CA LYS A 332 0.58 -0.14 27.62
C LYS A 332 -0.03 1.26 27.55
N VAL A 333 0.70 2.21 26.98
CA VAL A 333 0.23 3.60 26.83
C VAL A 333 -0.80 3.69 25.72
N LEU A 334 -0.55 3.00 24.61
CA LEU A 334 -1.48 2.93 23.47
C LEU A 334 -2.79 2.22 23.82
N GLN A 335 -2.75 1.24 24.74
CA GLN A 335 -3.96 0.57 25.27
C GLN A 335 -4.95 1.54 25.93
N GLU A 336 -4.48 2.64 26.52
CA GLU A 336 -5.34 3.70 27.09
C GLU A 336 -6.00 4.56 26.01
N LEU A 337 -5.41 4.62 24.81
CA LEU A 337 -5.86 5.46 23.69
C LEU A 337 -6.74 4.69 22.69
N VAL A 338 -7.14 3.45 22.98
CA VAL A 338 -7.92 2.62 22.03
C VAL A 338 -9.22 3.31 21.61
N MET A 339 -9.93 3.94 22.54
CA MET A 339 -11.16 4.66 22.21
C MET A 339 -10.90 5.89 21.33
N ASP A 340 -9.75 6.54 21.50
CA ASP A 340 -9.33 7.64 20.65
C ASP A 340 -8.97 7.17 19.24
N ILE A 341 -8.31 6.02 19.12
CA ILE A 341 -7.99 5.38 17.84
C ILE A 341 -9.28 5.00 17.09
N LEU A 342 -10.30 4.50 17.79
CA LEU A 342 -11.59 4.14 17.18
C LEU A 342 -12.37 5.36 16.64
N ARG A 343 -12.11 6.58 17.13
CA ARG A 343 -12.72 7.80 16.57
C ARG A 343 -12.37 8.00 15.10
N VAL A 344 -11.25 7.45 14.64
CA VAL A 344 -10.77 7.55 13.24
C VAL A 344 -11.65 6.78 12.25
N LEU A 345 -12.46 5.82 12.73
CA LEU A 345 -13.40 5.03 11.90
C LEU A 345 -14.47 5.89 11.20
N SER A 346 -14.64 7.15 11.60
CA SER A 346 -15.46 8.13 10.89
C SER A 346 -14.96 8.42 9.46
N THR A 347 -13.71 8.10 9.13
CA THR A 347 -13.18 8.20 7.76
C THR A 347 -13.89 7.19 6.86
N THR A 348 -14.20 7.55 5.61
CA THR A 348 -14.94 6.70 4.66
C THR A 348 -14.09 5.61 4.02
N ASP A 349 -12.77 5.81 3.94
CA ASP A 349 -11.84 4.91 3.28
C ASP A 349 -11.74 3.52 3.94
N TYR A 350 -11.85 2.47 3.12
CA TYR A 350 -11.85 1.08 3.59
C TYR A 350 -10.49 0.62 4.13
N GLU A 351 -9.38 1.03 3.50
CA GLU A 351 -8.05 0.60 3.92
C GLU A 351 -7.66 1.21 5.27
N VAL A 352 -7.96 2.50 5.44
CA VAL A 352 -7.79 3.20 6.72
C VAL A 352 -8.59 2.48 7.81
N ARG A 353 -9.87 2.19 7.57
CA ARG A 353 -10.73 1.42 8.51
C ARG A 353 -10.17 0.04 8.84
N ARG A 354 -9.68 -0.70 7.85
CA ARG A 354 -9.07 -2.03 8.03
C ARG A 354 -7.85 -1.99 8.92
N LYS A 355 -6.90 -1.10 8.64
CA LYS A 355 -5.68 -0.93 9.46
C LYS A 355 -6.01 -0.49 10.90
N ILE A 356 -6.98 0.40 11.09
CA ILE A 356 -7.41 0.86 12.42
C ILE A 356 -8.05 -0.26 13.23
N LEU A 357 -8.96 -1.03 12.63
CA LEU A 357 -9.61 -2.15 13.32
C LEU A 357 -8.61 -3.23 13.72
N GLN A 358 -7.63 -3.50 12.85
CA GLN A 358 -6.52 -4.41 13.17
C GLN A 358 -5.67 -3.87 14.32
N LEU A 359 -5.27 -2.59 14.29
CA LEU A 359 -4.53 -1.95 15.38
C LEU A 359 -5.32 -1.97 16.70
N ALA A 360 -6.62 -1.67 16.65
CA ALA A 360 -7.49 -1.71 17.82
C ALA A 360 -7.55 -3.12 18.42
N LEU A 361 -7.75 -4.16 17.59
CA LEU A 361 -7.77 -5.58 18.00
C LEU A 361 -6.48 -6.06 18.67
N GLU A 362 -5.34 -5.49 18.28
CA GLU A 362 -4.04 -5.79 18.88
C GLU A 362 -3.84 -5.06 20.22
N LEU A 363 -4.46 -3.88 20.40
CA LEU A 363 -4.40 -3.07 21.62
C LEU A 363 -5.53 -3.33 22.62
N VAL A 364 -6.45 -4.26 22.34
CA VAL A 364 -7.55 -4.59 23.28
C VAL A 364 -7.01 -5.24 24.54
N SER A 365 -7.52 -4.78 25.68
CA SER A 365 -7.30 -5.36 27.00
C SER A 365 -8.64 -5.60 27.70
N SER A 366 -8.63 -6.35 28.80
CA SER A 366 -9.83 -6.57 29.62
C SER A 366 -10.44 -5.28 30.17
N ARG A 367 -9.70 -4.16 30.17
CA ARG A 367 -10.19 -2.85 30.65
C ARG A 367 -11.02 -2.09 29.61
N ASN A 368 -10.65 -2.16 28.33
CA ASN A 368 -11.25 -1.34 27.28
C ASN A 368 -12.22 -2.12 26.38
N VAL A 369 -12.24 -3.45 26.46
CA VAL A 369 -13.03 -4.30 25.56
C VAL A 369 -14.53 -4.00 25.59
N ASN A 370 -15.12 -3.71 26.75
CA ASN A 370 -16.54 -3.39 26.88
C ASN A 370 -16.90 -2.09 26.13
N GLU A 371 -16.06 -1.07 26.24
CA GLU A 371 -16.26 0.21 25.56
C GLU A 371 -16.07 0.08 24.05
N MET A 372 -15.05 -0.67 23.62
CA MET A 372 -14.82 -0.97 22.20
C MET A 372 -16.01 -1.69 21.58
N VAL A 373 -16.55 -2.71 22.25
CA VAL A 373 -17.71 -3.45 21.77
C VAL A 373 -18.95 -2.55 21.66
N MET A 374 -19.20 -1.70 22.66
CA MET A 374 -20.29 -0.73 22.58
C MET A 374 -20.11 0.27 21.43
N PHE A 375 -18.87 0.67 21.13
CA PHE A 375 -18.59 1.53 19.98
C PHE A 375 -18.83 0.80 18.66
N MET A 376 -18.36 -0.45 18.52
CA MET A 376 -18.61 -1.27 17.33
C MET A 376 -20.09 -1.48 17.07
N LYS A 377 -20.89 -1.72 18.13
CA LYS A 377 -22.35 -1.80 18.03
C LYS A 377 -22.95 -0.51 17.44
N LYS A 378 -22.53 0.66 17.92
CA LYS A 378 -23.01 1.95 17.39
C LYS A 378 -22.61 2.17 15.93
N GLU A 379 -21.40 1.77 15.54
CA GLU A 379 -20.97 1.85 14.14
C GLU A 379 -21.78 0.92 13.24
N ILE A 380 -22.03 -0.31 13.70
CA ILE A 380 -22.95 -1.27 13.07
C ILE A 380 -24.32 -0.63 12.85
N ASP A 381 -24.93 -0.05 13.89
CA ASP A 381 -26.27 0.55 13.81
C ASP A 381 -26.31 1.71 12.81
N LYS A 382 -25.23 2.50 12.70
CA LYS A 382 -25.12 3.57 11.69
C LYS A 382 -25.10 2.99 10.27
N THR A 383 -24.37 1.90 10.07
CA THR A 383 -24.27 1.32 8.73
C THR A 383 -25.61 0.85 8.19
N ASN A 384 -26.59 0.49 9.03
CA ASN A 384 -27.92 0.03 8.56
C ASN A 384 -28.66 1.07 7.69
N ASN A 385 -28.35 2.37 7.84
CA ASN A 385 -29.00 3.43 7.07
C ASN A 385 -28.30 3.76 5.73
N ASP A 386 -27.04 3.35 5.54
CA ASP A 386 -26.26 3.66 4.35
C ASP A 386 -26.24 2.47 3.36
N GLN A 387 -26.83 2.65 2.18
CA GLN A 387 -26.97 1.63 1.13
C GLN A 387 -25.84 1.66 0.08
N LEU A 388 -24.61 2.01 0.46
CA LEU A 388 -23.45 1.96 -0.46
C LEU A 388 -22.82 0.55 -0.46
N GLU A 389 -22.36 0.05 -1.62
CA GLU A 389 -21.75 -1.30 -1.76
C GLU A 389 -20.54 -1.53 -0.84
N ASP A 390 -19.71 -0.51 -0.63
CA ASP A 390 -18.57 -0.55 0.30
C ASP A 390 -19.00 -0.73 1.77
N THR A 391 -20.24 -0.36 2.09
CA THR A 391 -20.82 -0.55 3.42
C THR A 391 -20.98 -2.03 3.75
N GLY A 392 -21.31 -2.89 2.76
CA GLY A 392 -21.42 -4.33 2.97
C GLY A 392 -20.09 -4.97 3.37
N ARG A 393 -18.99 -4.59 2.68
CA ARG A 393 -17.63 -5.04 3.01
C ARG A 393 -17.16 -4.51 4.37
N TYR A 394 -17.50 -3.26 4.68
CA TYR A 394 -17.19 -2.67 5.98
C TYR A 394 -17.96 -3.35 7.13
N ARG A 395 -19.25 -3.66 6.94
CA ARG A 395 -20.04 -4.44 7.91
C ARG A 395 -19.42 -5.81 8.17
N GLN A 396 -19.04 -6.52 7.11
CA GLN A 396 -18.36 -7.80 7.24
C GLN A 396 -17.07 -7.69 8.08
N LEU A 397 -16.27 -6.65 7.82
CA LEU A 397 -15.05 -6.38 8.58
C LEU A 397 -15.31 -6.07 10.06
N LEU A 398 -16.37 -5.31 10.38
CA LEU A 398 -16.80 -5.04 11.76
C LEU A 398 -17.22 -6.34 12.47
N VAL A 399 -17.99 -7.21 11.81
CA VAL A 399 -18.41 -8.50 12.35
C VAL A 399 -17.22 -9.41 12.61
N ARG A 400 -16.29 -9.55 11.65
CA ARG A 400 -15.04 -10.33 11.83
C ARG A 400 -14.20 -9.80 13.00
N THR A 401 -14.16 -8.48 13.15
CA THR A 401 -13.47 -7.82 14.26
C THR A 401 -14.13 -8.15 15.60
N LEU A 402 -15.46 -8.09 15.66
CA LEU A 402 -16.23 -8.40 16.87
C LEU A 402 -16.12 -9.88 17.27
N HIS A 403 -16.15 -10.78 16.28
CA HIS A 403 -15.89 -12.22 16.46
C HIS A 403 -14.51 -12.45 17.10
N SER A 404 -13.46 -11.85 16.53
CA SER A 404 -12.09 -11.95 17.04
C SER A 404 -11.95 -11.40 18.46
N ALA A 405 -12.61 -10.29 18.77
CA ALA A 405 -12.63 -9.70 20.10
C ALA A 405 -13.34 -10.62 21.12
N THR A 406 -14.45 -11.25 20.73
CA THR A 406 -15.23 -12.12 21.62
C THR A 406 -14.52 -13.44 21.92
N ILE A 407 -13.78 -13.99 20.96
CA ILE A 407 -12.94 -15.18 21.21
C ILE A 407 -11.84 -14.85 22.23
N LYS A 408 -11.19 -13.69 22.10
CA LYS A 408 -10.15 -13.25 23.05
C LYS A 408 -10.70 -12.95 24.44
N PHE A 409 -11.93 -12.40 24.52
CA PHE A 409 -12.58 -11.98 25.75
C PHE A 409 -14.02 -12.53 25.83
N PRO A 410 -14.19 -13.77 26.32
CA PRO A 410 -15.50 -14.43 26.42
C PRO A 410 -16.54 -13.69 27.26
N ASP A 411 -16.12 -12.91 28.26
CA ASP A 411 -17.00 -12.22 29.21
C ASP A 411 -17.95 -11.22 28.54
N VAL A 412 -17.58 -10.68 27.37
CA VAL A 412 -18.37 -9.67 26.65
C VAL A 412 -19.42 -10.29 25.71
N ALA A 413 -19.35 -11.61 25.49
CA ALA A 413 -20.15 -12.30 24.49
C ALA A 413 -21.68 -12.10 24.68
N GLN A 414 -22.15 -12.06 25.93
CA GLN A 414 -23.57 -11.84 26.26
C GLN A 414 -24.14 -10.55 25.68
N GLN A 415 -23.36 -9.47 25.63
CA GLN A 415 -23.82 -8.17 25.12
C GLN A 415 -23.82 -8.11 23.59
N ILE A 416 -23.04 -8.99 22.96
CA ILE A 416 -22.76 -9.00 21.52
C ILE A 416 -23.80 -9.82 20.75
N PHE A 417 -24.22 -10.97 21.29
CA PHE A 417 -25.11 -11.90 20.57
C PHE A 417 -26.42 -11.26 20.07
N PRO A 418 -27.17 -10.46 20.85
CA PRO A 418 -28.42 -9.89 20.36
C PRO A 418 -28.24 -9.03 19.10
N VAL A 419 -27.14 -8.28 19.02
CA VAL A 419 -26.82 -7.41 17.86
C VAL A 419 -26.44 -8.26 16.66
N LEU A 420 -25.64 -9.31 16.88
CA LEU A 420 -25.19 -10.17 15.79
C LEU A 420 -26.32 -10.99 15.19
N VAL A 421 -27.23 -11.52 16.01
CA VAL A 421 -28.34 -12.36 15.54
C VAL A 421 -29.32 -11.56 14.67
N GLU A 422 -29.51 -10.26 14.92
CA GLU A 422 -30.32 -9.39 14.06
C GLU A 422 -29.85 -9.39 12.59
N PHE A 423 -28.53 -9.47 12.36
CA PHE A 423 -27.95 -9.54 11.01
C PHE A 423 -28.27 -10.81 10.24
N LEU A 424 -28.74 -11.88 10.89
CA LEU A 424 -29.18 -13.08 10.18
C LEU A 424 -30.41 -12.81 9.29
N SER A 425 -31.14 -11.73 9.58
CA SER A 425 -32.28 -11.26 8.79
C SER A 425 -31.92 -10.24 7.69
N ASP A 426 -30.67 -9.76 7.66
CA ASP A 426 -30.19 -8.78 6.67
C ASP A 426 -30.02 -9.40 5.27
N GLN A 427 -30.02 -8.56 4.23
CA GLN A 427 -29.87 -8.96 2.83
C GLN A 427 -28.42 -9.36 2.50
N SER A 428 -27.43 -8.96 3.32
CA SER A 428 -26.02 -9.28 3.08
C SER A 428 -25.70 -10.72 3.51
N GLU A 429 -25.67 -11.63 2.53
CA GLU A 429 -25.34 -13.05 2.77
C GLU A 429 -23.95 -13.23 3.40
N ALA A 430 -22.93 -12.50 2.93
CA ALA A 430 -21.56 -12.68 3.39
C ALA A 430 -21.38 -12.33 4.88
N ALA A 431 -21.97 -11.21 5.33
CA ALA A 431 -21.89 -10.81 6.73
C ALA A 431 -22.64 -11.78 7.65
N ALA A 432 -23.83 -12.22 7.23
CA ALA A 432 -24.63 -13.14 8.01
C ALA A 432 -24.03 -14.56 8.10
N MET A 433 -23.33 -15.01 7.04
CA MET A 433 -22.56 -16.25 7.10
C MET A 433 -21.41 -16.18 8.10
N ASP A 434 -20.68 -15.06 8.15
CA ASP A 434 -19.62 -14.84 9.15
C ASP A 434 -20.21 -14.83 10.58
N VAL A 435 -21.39 -14.23 10.78
CA VAL A 435 -22.12 -14.30 12.06
C VAL A 435 -22.47 -15.75 12.44
N LEU A 436 -22.96 -16.56 11.50
CA LEU A 436 -23.31 -17.95 11.79
C LEU A 436 -22.08 -18.80 12.15
N LEU A 437 -20.96 -18.58 11.46
CA LEU A 437 -19.70 -19.22 11.80
C LEU A 437 -19.28 -18.87 13.23
N PHE A 438 -19.45 -17.61 13.63
CA PHE A 438 -19.21 -17.17 15.00
C PHE A 438 -20.16 -17.82 16.01
N ILE A 439 -21.47 -17.84 15.74
CA ILE A 439 -22.47 -18.46 16.63
C ILE A 439 -22.18 -19.95 16.81
N ARG A 440 -21.83 -20.65 15.73
CA ARG A 440 -21.48 -22.07 15.75
C ARG A 440 -20.25 -22.34 16.63
N GLU A 441 -19.22 -21.51 16.52
CA GLU A 441 -18.02 -21.61 17.36
C GLU A 441 -18.33 -21.27 18.83
N ALA A 442 -19.13 -20.24 19.07
CA ALA A 442 -19.48 -19.79 20.41
C ALA A 442 -20.32 -20.79 21.19
N ILE A 443 -21.31 -21.44 20.57
CA ILE A 443 -22.16 -22.45 21.23
C ILE A 443 -21.36 -23.66 21.73
N GLN A 444 -20.27 -24.00 21.04
CA GLN A 444 -19.37 -25.07 21.44
C GLN A 444 -18.39 -24.61 22.53
N ARG A 445 -17.77 -23.43 22.39
CA ARG A 445 -16.76 -22.93 23.33
C ARG A 445 -17.34 -22.34 24.62
N LEU A 446 -18.59 -21.86 24.61
CA LEU A 446 -19.25 -21.18 25.74
C LEU A 446 -20.53 -21.92 26.19
N PRO A 447 -20.41 -23.08 26.89
CA PRO A 447 -21.58 -23.86 27.29
C PRO A 447 -22.60 -23.09 28.15
N HIS A 448 -22.12 -22.18 29.00
CA HIS A 448 -22.96 -21.38 29.88
C HIS A 448 -23.88 -20.38 29.15
N LEU A 449 -23.61 -20.04 27.88
CA LEU A 449 -24.43 -19.14 27.07
C LEU A 449 -25.31 -19.87 26.07
N ARG A 450 -25.19 -21.19 25.94
CA ARG A 450 -25.88 -21.99 24.92
C ARG A 450 -27.39 -21.78 24.93
N GLN A 451 -28.02 -21.85 26.10
CA GLN A 451 -29.48 -21.66 26.21
C GLN A 451 -29.93 -20.26 25.76
N HIS A 452 -29.15 -19.23 26.09
CA HIS A 452 -29.45 -17.87 25.70
C HIS A 452 -29.33 -17.68 24.18
N ILE A 453 -28.26 -18.20 23.57
CA ILE A 453 -28.05 -18.14 22.12
C ILE A 453 -29.18 -18.89 21.38
N LEU A 454 -29.58 -20.07 21.87
CA LEU A 454 -30.68 -20.84 21.28
C LEU A 454 -32.01 -20.08 21.33
N GLN A 455 -32.32 -19.41 22.44
CA GLN A 455 -33.53 -18.57 22.53
C GLN A 455 -33.50 -17.44 21.48
N LEU A 456 -32.38 -16.72 21.37
CA LEU A 456 -32.23 -15.66 20.36
C LEU A 456 -32.37 -16.18 18.93
N LEU A 457 -31.81 -17.37 18.64
CA LEU A 457 -31.94 -17.99 17.32
C LEU A 457 -33.38 -18.39 17.00
N LEU A 458 -34.14 -18.90 17.98
CA LEU A 458 -35.55 -19.23 17.80
C LEU A 458 -36.39 -17.99 17.48
N ASP A 459 -36.14 -16.87 18.15
CA ASP A 459 -36.86 -15.62 17.94
C ASP A 459 -36.63 -15.05 16.53
N VAL A 460 -35.41 -15.19 15.99
CA VAL A 460 -35.05 -14.66 14.66
C VAL A 460 -35.33 -15.64 13.52
N PHE A 461 -35.50 -16.93 13.80
CA PHE A 461 -35.70 -17.97 12.79
C PHE A 461 -36.76 -17.65 11.72
N PRO A 462 -37.96 -17.11 12.04
CA PRO A 462 -38.98 -16.76 11.04
C PRO A 462 -38.56 -15.63 10.09
N SER A 463 -37.64 -14.78 10.52
CA SER A 463 -37.20 -13.59 9.78
C SER A 463 -36.10 -13.90 8.75
N ILE A 464 -35.54 -15.12 8.77
CA ILE A 464 -34.44 -15.52 7.89
C ILE A 464 -34.97 -15.80 6.47
N ARG A 465 -34.42 -15.09 5.48
CA ARG A 465 -34.82 -15.21 4.06
C ARG A 465 -33.84 -16.00 3.20
N ASN A 466 -32.56 -16.04 3.56
CA ASN A 466 -31.53 -16.69 2.74
C ASN A 466 -31.46 -18.21 3.03
N ALA A 467 -31.38 -19.00 1.96
CA ALA A 467 -31.25 -20.46 1.98
C ALA A 467 -30.09 -20.99 2.83
N ASN A 468 -28.88 -20.45 2.63
CA ASN A 468 -27.66 -20.94 3.27
C ASN A 468 -27.66 -20.64 4.78
N ILE A 469 -28.18 -19.48 5.14
CA ILE A 469 -28.34 -19.03 6.52
C ILE A 469 -29.40 -19.87 7.22
N PHE A 470 -30.54 -20.09 6.58
CA PHE A 470 -31.65 -20.90 7.11
C PHE A 470 -31.19 -22.32 7.43
N ARG A 471 -30.50 -22.96 6.47
CA ARG A 471 -29.92 -24.30 6.64
C ARG A 471 -28.96 -24.36 7.83
N SER A 472 -28.01 -23.43 7.89
CA SER A 472 -26.97 -23.44 8.93
C SER A 472 -27.55 -23.16 10.32
N THR A 473 -28.55 -22.28 10.39
CA THR A 473 -29.28 -21.97 11.63
C THR A 473 -30.07 -23.18 12.11
N LEU A 474 -30.78 -23.86 11.21
CA LEU A 474 -31.55 -25.06 11.53
C LEU A 474 -30.64 -26.19 12.01
N TRP A 475 -29.46 -26.36 11.40
CA TRP A 475 -28.48 -27.34 11.87
C TRP A 475 -28.03 -27.05 13.32
N ILE A 476 -27.78 -25.79 13.67
CA ILE A 476 -27.42 -25.39 15.05
C ILE A 476 -28.57 -25.71 16.02
N LEU A 477 -29.81 -25.36 15.65
CA LEU A 477 -31.00 -25.67 16.47
C LEU A 477 -31.21 -27.18 16.61
N GLY A 478 -31.06 -27.94 15.52
CA GLY A 478 -31.14 -29.39 15.48
C GLY A 478 -30.08 -30.06 16.37
N GLU A 479 -28.85 -29.54 16.33
CA GLU A 479 -27.72 -30.13 17.02
C GLU A 479 -27.63 -29.75 18.50
N TYR A 480 -28.14 -28.59 18.94
CA TYR A 480 -27.98 -28.12 20.33
C TYR A 480 -29.29 -28.00 21.13
N SER A 481 -30.44 -28.39 20.56
CA SER A 481 -31.69 -28.49 21.32
C SER A 481 -31.69 -29.71 22.24
N ASP A 482 -31.31 -29.49 23.51
CA ASP A 482 -31.24 -30.55 24.55
C ASP A 482 -32.54 -30.65 25.40
N GLN A 483 -33.49 -29.72 25.24
CA GLN A 483 -34.74 -29.67 26.01
C GLN A 483 -35.95 -30.03 25.14
N SER A 484 -36.87 -30.82 25.71
CA SER A 484 -38.11 -31.23 25.04
C SER A 484 -38.97 -30.04 24.56
N GLU A 485 -39.02 -28.95 25.34
CA GLU A 485 -39.79 -27.74 24.98
C GLU A 485 -39.19 -27.01 23.78
N THR A 486 -37.85 -26.90 23.74
CA THR A 486 -37.12 -26.26 22.63
C THR A 486 -37.33 -27.04 21.34
N ILE A 487 -37.29 -28.37 21.40
CA ILE A 487 -37.54 -29.25 20.24
C ILE A 487 -38.95 -29.02 19.69
N SER A 488 -39.98 -29.00 20.55
CA SER A 488 -41.36 -28.74 20.10
C SER A 488 -41.51 -27.36 19.45
N LYS A 489 -40.87 -26.32 20.00
CA LYS A 489 -40.85 -24.98 19.39
C LYS A 489 -40.18 -24.94 18.02
N VAL A 490 -39.05 -25.64 17.84
CA VAL A 490 -38.39 -25.73 16.53
C VAL A 490 -39.32 -26.38 15.50
N PHE A 491 -40.03 -27.44 15.89
CA PHE A 491 -41.03 -28.10 15.03
C PHE A 491 -42.18 -27.16 14.62
N GLU A 492 -42.72 -26.41 15.58
CA GLU A 492 -43.77 -25.42 15.33
C GLU A 492 -43.28 -24.33 14.36
N LEU A 493 -42.08 -23.78 14.58
CA LEU A 493 -41.48 -22.76 13.71
C LEU A 493 -41.20 -23.27 12.30
N VAL A 494 -40.71 -24.51 12.15
CA VAL A 494 -40.51 -25.12 10.83
C VAL A 494 -41.85 -25.30 10.11
N GLN A 495 -42.90 -25.73 10.82
CA GLN A 495 -44.24 -25.86 10.26
C GLN A 495 -44.84 -24.51 9.86
N GLU A 496 -44.72 -23.48 10.69
CA GLU A 496 -45.14 -22.11 10.39
C GLU A 496 -44.39 -21.54 9.18
N SER A 497 -43.09 -21.81 9.07
CA SER A 497 -42.27 -21.36 7.94
C SER A 497 -42.65 -22.03 6.61
N LEU A 498 -43.22 -23.24 6.66
CA LEU A 498 -43.77 -23.94 5.49
C LEU A 498 -45.19 -23.44 5.14
N GLY A 499 -45.96 -23.03 6.15
CA GLY A 499 -47.36 -22.63 6.06
C GLY A 499 -48.32 -23.81 5.82
N GLU A 500 -49.63 -23.53 5.81
CA GLU A 500 -50.62 -24.51 5.34
C GLU A 500 -50.50 -24.69 3.82
N ILE A 501 -50.19 -25.91 3.40
CA ILE A 501 -50.24 -26.29 2.00
C ILE A 501 -51.66 -26.75 1.71
N LEU A 502 -52.47 -25.85 1.14
CA LEU A 502 -53.74 -26.21 0.53
C LEU A 502 -53.46 -27.19 -0.62
N ILE A 503 -53.83 -28.44 -0.38
CA ILE A 503 -53.94 -29.48 -1.39
C ILE A 503 -55.21 -29.16 -2.17
N ASP A 504 -55.10 -28.50 -3.32
CA ASP A 504 -56.20 -28.53 -4.30
C ASP A 504 -55.66 -28.51 -5.73
N GLY A 505 -55.94 -29.61 -6.44
CA GLY A 505 -55.50 -29.92 -7.79
C GLY A 505 -56.23 -29.16 -8.90
N THR A 506 -56.47 -27.86 -8.75
CA THR A 506 -57.07 -27.02 -9.80
C THR A 506 -56.35 -25.67 -9.89
N GLY A 507 -55.29 -25.60 -10.67
CA GLY A 507 -54.47 -24.38 -10.78
C GLY A 507 -53.53 -24.37 -11.99
N SER A 508 -53.90 -24.96 -13.12
CA SER A 508 -53.19 -24.82 -14.39
C SER A 508 -53.52 -23.49 -15.10
N SER A 509 -53.52 -22.36 -14.37
CA SER A 509 -53.95 -21.06 -14.92
C SER A 509 -53.25 -19.82 -14.30
N GLU A 510 -52.06 -19.96 -13.71
CA GLU A 510 -51.35 -18.79 -13.14
C GLU A 510 -49.94 -18.54 -13.70
N LEU A 511 -49.46 -19.36 -14.64
CA LEU A 511 -48.09 -19.23 -15.21
C LEU A 511 -48.02 -18.74 -16.66
N GLU A 512 -49.15 -18.46 -17.33
CA GLU A 512 -49.14 -18.02 -18.75
C GLU A 512 -49.30 -16.51 -18.97
N SER A 513 -49.39 -15.67 -17.93
CA SER A 513 -49.69 -14.24 -18.11
C SER A 513 -48.53 -13.25 -17.96
N ASP A 514 -47.27 -13.67 -18.15
CA ASP A 514 -46.12 -12.75 -17.99
C ASP A 514 -45.15 -12.62 -19.18
N ASN A 515 -45.42 -13.26 -20.32
CA ASN A 515 -44.51 -13.20 -21.47
C ASN A 515 -44.91 -12.25 -22.61
N ASP A 516 -45.96 -11.42 -22.48
CA ASP A 516 -46.46 -10.63 -23.63
C ASP A 516 -46.82 -9.17 -23.31
N LYS A 517 -45.93 -8.44 -22.60
CA LYS A 517 -46.03 -6.97 -22.48
C LYS A 517 -44.69 -6.24 -22.60
N GLN A 518 -44.12 -6.28 -23.81
CA GLN A 518 -43.30 -5.17 -24.31
C GLN A 518 -43.66 -4.87 -25.76
N LYS A 519 -44.72 -4.07 -25.96
CA LYS A 519 -44.81 -3.04 -27.00
C LYS A 519 -46.12 -2.26 -26.86
N THR A 520 -46.03 -0.97 -27.20
CA THR A 520 -47.11 0.01 -27.39
C THR A 520 -47.82 0.60 -26.16
N SER A 521 -47.30 1.75 -25.76
CA SER A 521 -48.02 2.81 -25.04
C SER A 521 -49.04 3.50 -25.96
N THR A 522 -50.32 3.54 -25.58
CA THR A 522 -51.24 4.67 -25.84
C THR A 522 -52.59 4.48 -25.11
N THR A 523 -52.90 5.40 -24.18
CA THR A 523 -54.23 5.98 -23.84
C THR A 523 -55.50 5.11 -23.90
N LYS A 524 -56.11 4.82 -22.74
CA LYS A 524 -57.42 5.36 -22.24
C LYS A 524 -58.15 4.46 -21.21
N GLN A 525 -58.64 5.14 -20.18
CA GLN A 525 -59.98 5.03 -19.53
C GLN A 525 -60.34 3.90 -18.54
N MET A 526 -60.88 4.38 -17.42
CA MET A 526 -61.72 3.70 -16.42
C MET A 526 -62.85 2.90 -17.07
N GLY A 527 -63.09 1.68 -16.57
CA GLY A 527 -64.26 0.86 -16.88
C GLY A 527 -64.51 -0.17 -15.79
N GLU A 528 -65.70 -0.11 -15.21
CA GLU A 528 -66.21 -0.93 -14.09
C GLU A 528 -66.38 -2.42 -14.45
N ASN A 529 -66.12 -3.31 -13.47
CA ASN A 529 -66.40 -4.74 -13.54
C ASN A 529 -67.92 -5.03 -13.59
N LYS A 530 -68.39 -5.67 -14.67
CA LYS A 530 -69.68 -6.40 -14.69
C LYS A 530 -69.42 -7.91 -14.65
N PRO A 531 -70.18 -8.69 -13.86
CA PRO A 531 -70.03 -10.15 -13.79
C PRO A 531 -70.53 -10.82 -15.08
N ARG A 532 -69.80 -11.81 -15.59
CA ARG A 532 -70.18 -12.64 -16.75
C ARG A 532 -71.28 -13.63 -16.35
N GLN A 533 -72.35 -13.70 -17.15
CA GLN A 533 -73.36 -14.76 -17.09
C GLN A 533 -72.92 -15.95 -17.94
N LEU A 534 -73.10 -17.16 -17.44
CA LEU A 534 -72.90 -18.40 -18.18
C LEU A 534 -74.25 -19.12 -18.33
N ILE A 535 -74.48 -19.63 -19.54
CA ILE A 535 -75.68 -20.38 -19.93
C ILE A 535 -75.30 -21.85 -19.95
N THR A 536 -75.99 -22.69 -19.18
CA THR A 536 -75.80 -24.15 -19.24
C THR A 536 -76.48 -24.73 -20.48
N ALA A 537 -76.13 -25.96 -20.85
CA ALA A 537 -76.54 -26.61 -22.11
C ALA A 537 -78.07 -26.76 -22.32
N ASP A 538 -78.90 -26.46 -21.31
CA ASP A 538 -80.37 -26.42 -21.38
C ASP A 538 -80.95 -24.98 -21.40
N GLY A 539 -80.15 -23.97 -21.70
CA GLY A 539 -80.63 -22.62 -22.03
C GLY A 539 -81.15 -21.76 -20.86
N THR A 540 -80.90 -22.18 -19.61
CA THR A 540 -81.31 -21.39 -18.43
C THR A 540 -80.14 -20.54 -17.92
N TYR A 541 -80.38 -19.23 -17.72
CA TYR A 541 -79.38 -18.27 -17.25
C TYR A 541 -79.20 -18.41 -15.72
N ALA A 542 -78.01 -18.83 -15.27
CA ALA A 542 -77.67 -18.86 -13.85
C ALA A 542 -76.80 -17.66 -13.46
N THR A 543 -77.23 -16.91 -12.44
CA THR A 543 -76.41 -15.86 -11.80
C THR A 543 -75.90 -16.41 -10.47
N GLN A 544 -74.60 -16.67 -10.37
CA GLN A 544 -73.99 -17.05 -9.08
C GLN A 544 -73.89 -15.82 -8.18
N THR A 545 -74.58 -15.85 -7.05
CA THR A 545 -74.34 -14.97 -5.91
C THR A 545 -73.23 -15.62 -5.09
N ALA A 546 -72.01 -15.11 -5.17
CA ALA A 546 -70.87 -15.61 -4.41
C ALA A 546 -71.02 -15.22 -2.92
N MET A 547 -71.58 -16.13 -2.12
CA MET A 547 -71.55 -16.07 -0.66
C MET A 547 -70.45 -17.02 -0.16
N PHE A 548 -69.20 -16.66 -0.46
CA PHE A 548 -67.99 -17.08 0.27
C PHE A 548 -67.02 -15.91 0.19
N SER A 549 -67.04 -15.06 1.20
CA SER A 549 -66.00 -14.05 1.42
C SER A 549 -64.76 -14.73 2.00
N THR A 550 -63.99 -15.42 1.17
CA THR A 550 -62.54 -15.50 1.37
C THR A 550 -61.95 -14.32 0.63
N THR A 551 -61.45 -13.37 1.39
CA THR A 551 -60.77 -12.16 0.94
C THR A 551 -59.58 -12.55 0.05
N THR A 552 -59.78 -12.63 -1.26
CA THR A 552 -58.70 -12.59 -2.24
C THR A 552 -58.17 -11.15 -2.28
N GLN A 553 -57.32 -10.82 -1.32
CA GLN A 553 -56.39 -9.72 -1.51
C GLN A 553 -55.37 -10.19 -2.55
N ASN A 554 -55.09 -9.34 -3.55
CA ASN A 554 -53.92 -9.48 -4.40
C ASN A 554 -52.68 -9.41 -3.49
N VAL A 555 -52.22 -10.57 -3.04
CA VAL A 555 -51.01 -10.72 -2.25
C VAL A 555 -49.84 -10.57 -3.22
N GLY A 556 -49.12 -9.45 -3.10
CA GLY A 556 -47.81 -9.31 -3.72
C GLY A 556 -46.89 -10.43 -3.24
N ASP A 557 -45.82 -10.68 -3.99
CA ASP A 557 -44.85 -11.79 -3.83
C ASP A 557 -44.07 -11.80 -2.47
N ASN A 558 -44.53 -11.02 -1.49
CA ASN A 558 -43.97 -10.77 -0.17
C ASN A 558 -44.73 -11.42 1.01
N ASP A 559 -45.97 -11.90 0.88
CA ASP A 559 -46.69 -12.54 2.03
C ASP A 559 -46.60 -14.08 2.06
N LYS A 560 -45.80 -14.72 1.18
CA LYS A 560 -45.55 -16.16 1.27
C LYS A 560 -44.46 -16.42 2.33
N PRO A 561 -44.64 -17.40 3.23
CA PRO A 561 -43.60 -17.80 4.20
C PRO A 561 -42.25 -18.06 3.52
N ALA A 562 -41.15 -17.60 4.13
CA ALA A 562 -39.82 -17.57 3.51
C ALA A 562 -39.36 -18.96 3.03
N PHE A 563 -39.60 -20.00 3.83
CA PHE A 563 -39.21 -21.36 3.48
C PHE A 563 -40.05 -21.93 2.33
N LYS A 564 -41.35 -21.64 2.27
CA LYS A 564 -42.22 -21.98 1.12
C LYS A 564 -41.74 -21.31 -0.17
N LYS A 565 -41.33 -20.04 -0.10
CA LYS A 565 -40.77 -19.31 -1.25
C LYS A 565 -39.50 -19.98 -1.78
N LEU A 566 -38.58 -20.36 -0.88
CA LEU A 566 -37.34 -21.05 -1.25
C LEU A 566 -37.57 -22.40 -1.94
N LEU A 567 -38.59 -23.16 -1.52
CA LEU A 567 -38.99 -24.41 -2.17
C LEU A 567 -39.61 -24.19 -3.55
N LEU A 568 -40.50 -23.20 -3.68
CA LEU A 568 -41.10 -22.82 -4.98
C LEU A 568 -40.07 -22.31 -5.99
N ASP A 569 -39.02 -21.64 -5.49
CA ASP A 569 -37.88 -21.19 -6.30
C ASP A 569 -36.96 -22.34 -6.77
N GLY A 570 -37.14 -23.56 -6.24
CA GLY A 570 -36.45 -24.77 -6.69
C GLY A 570 -35.25 -25.20 -5.83
N ASN A 571 -35.01 -24.58 -4.67
CA ASN A 571 -33.88 -24.94 -3.80
C ASN A 571 -34.18 -26.16 -2.92
N PHE A 572 -34.25 -27.36 -3.51
CA PHE A 572 -34.54 -28.61 -2.79
C PHE A 572 -33.39 -29.13 -1.90
N PHE A 573 -32.18 -28.62 -2.06
CA PHE A 573 -31.08 -28.93 -1.14
C PHE A 573 -31.33 -28.48 0.31
N ILE A 574 -32.19 -27.47 0.51
CA ILE A 574 -32.63 -27.06 1.85
C ILE A 574 -33.62 -28.07 2.41
N ALA A 575 -34.50 -28.63 1.57
CA ALA A 575 -35.44 -29.67 1.98
C ALA A 575 -34.72 -30.91 2.53
N SER A 576 -33.64 -31.35 1.87
CA SER A 576 -32.86 -32.48 2.35
C SER A 576 -32.13 -32.18 3.66
N ALA A 577 -31.67 -30.95 3.88
CA ALA A 577 -31.12 -30.52 5.17
C ALA A 577 -32.18 -30.51 6.28
N VAL A 578 -33.34 -29.89 6.02
CA VAL A 578 -34.46 -29.81 6.97
C VAL A 578 -34.93 -31.20 7.37
N ALA A 579 -35.05 -32.13 6.43
CA ALA A 579 -35.42 -33.50 6.74
C ALA A 579 -34.40 -34.18 7.67
N ASN A 580 -33.10 -34.03 7.40
CA ASN A 580 -32.06 -34.56 8.28
C ASN A 580 -32.10 -33.96 9.69
N ASP A 581 -32.30 -32.64 9.81
CA ASP A 581 -32.39 -31.97 11.11
C ASP A 581 -33.68 -32.38 11.86
N LEU A 582 -34.81 -32.55 11.16
CA LEU A 582 -36.04 -33.09 11.74
C LEU A 582 -35.84 -34.51 12.26
N ALA A 583 -35.15 -35.38 11.52
CA ALA A 583 -34.84 -36.73 11.99
C ALA A 583 -33.95 -36.72 13.23
N LYS A 584 -32.93 -35.86 13.28
CA LYS A 584 -32.11 -35.65 14.49
C LYS A 584 -32.96 -35.26 15.69
N LEU A 585 -33.87 -34.30 15.51
CA LEU A 585 -34.75 -33.83 16.58
C LEU A 585 -35.70 -34.93 17.06
N VAL A 586 -36.27 -35.75 16.15
CA VAL A 586 -37.10 -36.92 16.52
C VAL A 586 -36.30 -37.93 17.34
N LEU A 587 -35.10 -38.28 16.89
CA LEU A 587 -34.24 -39.23 17.59
C LEU A 587 -33.85 -38.71 18.99
N ARG A 588 -33.46 -37.44 19.10
CA ARG A 588 -33.13 -36.83 20.39
C ARG A 588 -34.34 -36.72 21.31
N TYR A 589 -35.52 -36.39 20.76
CA TYR A 589 -36.76 -36.37 21.52
C TYR A 589 -37.13 -37.77 22.04
N SER A 590 -36.88 -38.81 21.25
CA SER A 590 -37.05 -40.23 21.64
C SER A 590 -36.13 -40.59 22.81
N GLU A 591 -34.88 -40.13 22.80
CA GLU A 591 -33.95 -40.37 23.90
C GLU A 591 -34.33 -39.66 25.20
N LEU A 592 -34.79 -38.42 25.10
CA LEU A 592 -35.22 -37.62 26.26
C LEU A 592 -36.53 -38.15 26.87
N ASN A 593 -37.42 -38.72 26.04
CA ASN A 593 -38.76 -39.15 26.42
C ASN A 593 -38.96 -40.68 26.34
N LYS A 594 -37.92 -41.48 26.65
CA LYS A 594 -37.98 -42.96 26.68
C LYS A 594 -39.15 -43.54 27.52
N GLY A 595 -39.79 -42.73 28.38
CA GLY A 595 -40.95 -43.12 29.20
C GLY A 595 -42.34 -42.90 28.58
N VAL A 596 -42.49 -42.17 27.47
CA VAL A 596 -43.81 -41.83 26.88
C VAL A 596 -43.80 -42.00 25.35
N PRO A 597 -44.07 -43.21 24.82
CA PRO A 597 -43.98 -43.48 23.38
C PRO A 597 -45.04 -42.74 22.54
N THR A 598 -46.15 -42.31 23.15
CA THR A 598 -47.24 -41.61 22.45
C THR A 598 -46.85 -40.22 21.96
N THR A 599 -46.06 -39.47 22.73
CA THR A 599 -45.59 -38.13 22.32
C THR A 599 -44.49 -38.22 21.28
N VAL A 600 -43.59 -39.21 21.40
CA VAL A 600 -42.53 -39.49 20.41
C VAL A 600 -43.16 -39.83 19.05
N ASN A 601 -44.15 -40.73 19.03
CA ASN A 601 -44.84 -41.11 17.79
C ASN A 601 -45.60 -39.94 17.16
N LYS A 602 -46.13 -39.01 17.96
CA LYS A 602 -46.80 -37.80 17.45
C LYS A 602 -45.81 -36.91 16.69
N ILE A 603 -44.64 -36.64 17.27
CA ILE A 603 -43.61 -35.80 16.63
C ILE A 603 -43.00 -36.50 15.42
N ALA A 604 -42.75 -37.82 15.51
CA ALA A 604 -42.28 -38.62 14.39
C ALA A 604 -43.29 -38.60 13.22
N GLY A 605 -44.59 -38.73 13.51
CA GLY A 605 -45.65 -38.63 12.51
C GLY A 605 -45.72 -37.25 11.84
N GLN A 606 -45.54 -36.18 12.61
CA GLN A 606 -45.47 -34.82 12.07
C GLN A 606 -44.24 -34.62 11.17
N ALA A 607 -43.07 -35.11 11.58
CA ALA A 607 -41.86 -35.06 10.76
C ALA A 607 -42.04 -35.80 9.42
N LEU A 608 -42.59 -37.02 9.47
CA LEU A 608 -42.87 -37.82 8.27
C LEU A 608 -43.87 -37.14 7.33
N LEU A 609 -44.91 -36.51 7.89
CA LEU A 609 -45.88 -35.74 7.11
C LEU A 609 -45.23 -34.55 6.42
N LEU A 610 -44.36 -33.80 7.12
CA LEU A 610 -43.61 -32.68 6.54
C LEU A 610 -42.71 -33.16 5.39
N THR A 611 -41.95 -34.24 5.59
CA THR A 611 -41.08 -34.79 4.54
C THR A 611 -41.89 -35.28 3.33
N ALA A 612 -43.02 -35.96 3.55
CA ALA A 612 -43.90 -36.41 2.48
C ALA A 612 -44.50 -35.24 1.68
N ASN A 613 -44.89 -34.17 2.38
CA ASN A 613 -45.41 -32.95 1.74
C ASN A 613 -44.35 -32.28 0.87
N ILE A 614 -43.09 -32.24 1.30
CA ILE A 614 -41.99 -31.66 0.51
C ILE A 614 -41.72 -32.51 -0.74
N ILE A 615 -41.73 -33.84 -0.63
CA ILE A 615 -41.58 -34.74 -1.78
C ILE A 615 -42.72 -34.52 -2.78
N HIS A 616 -43.96 -34.39 -2.29
CA HIS A 616 -45.12 -34.17 -3.14
C HIS A 616 -45.05 -32.81 -3.84
N LEU A 617 -44.67 -31.74 -3.12
CA LEU A 617 -44.46 -30.41 -3.69
C LEU A 617 -43.40 -30.44 -4.80
N GLY A 618 -42.26 -31.11 -4.56
CA GLY A 618 -41.19 -31.24 -5.54
C GLY A 618 -41.57 -32.01 -6.81
N LYS A 619 -42.55 -32.94 -6.72
CA LYS A 619 -43.08 -33.71 -7.86
C LYS A 619 -44.31 -33.09 -8.54
N SER A 620 -44.96 -32.13 -7.90
CA SER A 620 -46.23 -31.53 -8.35
C SER A 620 -46.11 -30.65 -9.61
N GLY A 621 -44.89 -30.33 -10.05
CA GLY A 621 -44.64 -29.45 -11.20
C GLY A 621 -44.92 -27.97 -10.95
N GLN A 622 -45.27 -27.58 -9.72
CA GLN A 622 -45.56 -26.19 -9.33
C GLN A 622 -44.30 -25.35 -9.02
N CYS A 623 -43.13 -25.99 -8.93
CA CYS A 623 -41.87 -25.33 -8.61
C CYS A 623 -41.09 -24.95 -9.88
N LYS A 624 -40.29 -23.87 -9.83
CA LYS A 624 -39.49 -23.39 -10.97
C LYS A 624 -38.48 -24.44 -11.46
N GLN A 625 -37.93 -25.22 -10.55
CA GLN A 625 -37.11 -26.40 -10.83
C GLN A 625 -37.76 -27.61 -10.16
N GLN A 626 -37.57 -28.81 -10.70
CA GLN A 626 -38.03 -30.04 -10.05
C GLN A 626 -36.99 -30.55 -9.05
N ILE A 627 -37.44 -31.38 -8.11
CA ILE A 627 -36.56 -32.01 -7.12
C ILE A 627 -35.55 -32.95 -7.79
N THR A 628 -34.29 -32.90 -7.35
CA THR A 628 -33.22 -33.77 -7.86
C THR A 628 -33.37 -35.20 -7.31
N GLU A 629 -32.83 -36.18 -8.04
CA GLU A 629 -32.83 -37.59 -7.60
C GLU A 629 -32.02 -37.77 -6.30
N ASP A 630 -30.87 -37.08 -6.19
CA ASP A 630 -30.04 -37.08 -4.98
C ASP A 630 -30.79 -36.53 -3.75
N ASP A 631 -31.57 -35.45 -3.90
CA ASP A 631 -32.38 -34.90 -2.81
C ASP A 631 -33.53 -35.85 -2.43
N LEU A 632 -34.15 -36.52 -3.41
CA LEU A 632 -35.17 -37.55 -3.16
C LEU A 632 -34.60 -38.74 -2.39
N ASP A 633 -33.39 -39.19 -2.73
CA ASP A 633 -32.72 -40.29 -2.04
C ASP A 633 -32.38 -39.91 -0.60
N ARG A 634 -31.92 -38.67 -0.36
CA ARG A 634 -31.69 -38.15 0.99
C ARG A 634 -32.98 -38.12 1.82
N LEU A 635 -34.06 -37.55 1.27
CA LEU A 635 -35.37 -37.52 1.93
C LEU A 635 -35.90 -38.92 2.24
N SER A 636 -35.71 -39.87 1.32
CA SER A 636 -36.10 -41.27 1.49
C SER A 636 -35.29 -41.96 2.59
N THR A 637 -33.99 -41.68 2.66
CA THR A 637 -33.10 -42.16 3.72
C THR A 637 -33.51 -41.63 5.08
N THR A 638 -33.88 -40.35 5.17
CA THR A 638 -34.41 -39.74 6.39
C THR A 638 -35.70 -40.43 6.86
N ILE A 639 -36.63 -40.74 5.93
CA ILE A 639 -37.87 -41.45 6.27
C ILE A 639 -37.56 -42.83 6.85
N ARG A 640 -36.65 -43.59 6.21
CA ARG A 640 -36.21 -44.90 6.73
C ARG A 640 -35.59 -44.77 8.11
N LEU A 641 -34.76 -43.76 8.33
CA LEU A 641 -34.11 -43.54 9.62
C LEU A 641 -35.10 -43.25 10.76
N ILE A 642 -36.17 -42.49 10.50
CA ILE A 642 -37.24 -42.21 11.48
C ILE A 642 -38.05 -43.48 11.79
N VAL A 643 -38.33 -44.31 10.78
CA VAL A 643 -39.16 -45.52 10.93
C VAL A 643 -38.40 -46.70 11.53
N GLU A 644 -37.18 -46.95 11.06
CA GLU A 644 -36.38 -48.13 11.44
C GLU A 644 -35.52 -47.90 12.69
N GLN A 645 -35.25 -46.63 13.06
CA GLN A 645 -34.42 -46.22 14.20
C GLN A 645 -33.11 -47.02 14.31
N TRP A 646 -32.34 -47.08 13.22
CA TRP A 646 -31.17 -47.95 13.14
C TRP A 646 -30.07 -47.57 14.16
N PRO A 647 -29.63 -48.48 15.07
CA PRO A 647 -28.82 -48.12 16.25
C PRO A 647 -27.47 -47.45 15.94
N GLU A 648 -26.77 -47.89 14.90
CA GLU A 648 -25.47 -47.32 14.51
C GLU A 648 -25.62 -45.90 13.94
N ALA A 649 -26.70 -45.65 13.18
CA ALA A 649 -26.99 -44.30 12.67
C ALA A 649 -27.42 -43.35 13.79
N VAL A 650 -28.09 -43.83 14.85
CA VAL A 650 -28.48 -42.98 15.99
C VAL A 650 -27.26 -42.37 16.67
N ASN A 651 -26.20 -43.15 16.91
CA ASN A 651 -24.95 -42.62 17.49
C ASN A 651 -24.28 -41.60 16.57
N GLY A 652 -24.24 -41.85 15.27
CA GLY A 652 -23.65 -40.93 14.28
C GLY A 652 -24.39 -39.58 14.21
N PHE A 653 -25.73 -39.59 14.27
CA PHE A 653 -26.54 -38.39 14.20
C PHE A 653 -26.59 -37.58 15.51
N LEU A 654 -26.41 -38.22 16.68
CA LEU A 654 -26.52 -37.56 17.99
C LEU A 654 -25.19 -37.16 18.63
N GLU A 655 -24.14 -37.97 18.51
CA GLU A 655 -22.86 -37.74 19.20
C GLU A 655 -21.71 -37.37 18.24
N GLU A 656 -21.53 -38.12 17.14
CA GLU A 656 -20.37 -37.93 16.25
C GLU A 656 -20.37 -36.56 15.55
N CYS A 657 -21.56 -36.01 15.26
CA CYS A 657 -21.69 -34.68 14.66
C CYS A 657 -21.08 -33.57 15.55
N ARG A 658 -21.27 -33.65 16.87
CA ARG A 658 -20.69 -32.67 17.82
C ARG A 658 -19.20 -32.87 17.97
N PHE A 659 -18.76 -34.13 18.06
CA PHE A 659 -17.34 -34.47 18.19
C PHE A 659 -16.52 -34.03 16.96
N SER A 660 -17.07 -34.21 15.76
CA SER A 660 -16.46 -33.74 14.51
C SER A 660 -16.30 -32.21 14.48
N LEU A 661 -17.33 -31.46 14.93
CA LEU A 661 -17.23 -30.01 15.06
C LEU A 661 -16.14 -29.61 16.06
N GLU A 662 -16.06 -30.29 17.19
CA GLU A 662 -15.04 -30.01 18.21
C GLU A 662 -13.63 -30.21 17.67
N GLN A 663 -13.37 -31.32 16.99
CA GLN A 663 -12.08 -31.56 16.33
C GLN A 663 -11.74 -30.48 15.30
N MET A 664 -12.71 -30.10 14.46
CA MET A 664 -12.52 -29.04 13.47
C MET A 664 -12.16 -27.70 14.13
N LEU A 665 -12.81 -27.35 15.25
CA LEU A 665 -12.54 -26.11 15.98
C LEU A 665 -11.21 -26.14 16.74
N GLN A 666 -10.80 -27.30 17.25
CA GLN A 666 -9.48 -27.49 17.88
C GLN A 666 -8.37 -27.32 16.85
N ALA A 667 -8.46 -28.02 15.71
CA ALA A 667 -7.50 -27.90 14.61
C ALA A 667 -7.38 -26.46 14.10
N LYS A 668 -8.51 -25.76 13.90
CA LYS A 668 -8.50 -24.35 13.52
C LYS A 668 -7.83 -23.46 14.57
N GLY A 669 -8.15 -23.68 15.85
CA GLY A 669 -7.54 -22.93 16.95
C GLY A 669 -6.05 -23.20 17.15
N ASP A 670 -5.55 -24.36 16.76
CA ASP A 670 -4.12 -24.68 16.75
C ASP A 670 -3.40 -23.94 15.61
N VAL A 671 -3.97 -23.91 14.40
CA VAL A 671 -3.44 -23.14 13.27
C VAL A 671 -3.32 -21.65 13.61
N ASP A 672 -4.40 -21.05 14.14
CA ASP A 672 -4.40 -19.64 14.54
C ASP A 672 -3.35 -19.36 15.63
N ARG A 673 -3.10 -20.32 16.53
CA ARG A 673 -2.05 -20.20 17.56
C ARG A 673 -0.65 -20.30 16.99
N HIS A 674 -0.42 -21.20 16.05
CA HIS A 674 0.87 -21.36 15.37
C HIS A 674 1.23 -20.11 14.56
N GLU A 675 0.31 -19.57 13.74
CA GLU A 675 0.58 -18.34 12.98
C GLU A 675 0.85 -17.13 13.89
N ASN A 676 0.07 -16.98 14.97
CA ASN A 676 0.29 -15.91 15.94
C ASN A 676 1.60 -16.10 16.74
N ALA A 677 1.99 -17.34 17.02
CA ALA A 677 3.25 -17.67 17.70
C ALA A 677 4.45 -17.40 16.80
N GLU A 678 4.38 -17.73 15.51
CA GLU A 678 5.42 -17.41 14.53
C GLU A 678 5.58 -15.91 14.33
N MET A 679 4.48 -15.15 14.19
CA MET A 679 4.56 -13.68 14.14
C MET A 679 5.13 -13.08 15.42
N LYS A 680 4.79 -13.62 16.60
CA LYS A 680 5.36 -13.18 17.88
C LYS A 680 6.82 -13.60 18.06
N ASN A 681 7.22 -14.77 17.56
CA ASN A 681 8.59 -15.28 17.64
C ASN A 681 9.51 -14.59 16.64
N ALA A 682 9.03 -14.24 15.44
CA ALA A 682 9.74 -13.38 14.50
C ALA A 682 10.02 -11.98 15.10
N LYS A 683 9.11 -11.48 15.97
CA LYS A 683 9.25 -10.19 16.67
C LYS A 683 10.05 -10.28 17.98
N LYS A 684 10.13 -11.46 18.62
CA LYS A 684 11.03 -11.67 19.76
C LYS A 684 12.47 -11.75 19.22
N LYS A 685 13.21 -10.63 19.30
CA LYS A 685 14.68 -10.68 19.25
C LYS A 685 15.16 -11.58 20.38
N VAL A 686 15.38 -12.87 20.09
CA VAL A 686 16.01 -13.82 21.02
C VAL A 686 17.44 -13.31 21.25
N ILE A 687 17.67 -12.72 22.41
CA ILE A 687 19.01 -12.36 22.86
C ILE A 687 19.65 -13.67 23.33
N GLN A 688 20.65 -14.16 22.60
CA GLN A 688 21.38 -15.36 23.03
C GLN A 688 22.07 -15.10 24.38
N PRO A 689 22.10 -16.09 25.30
CA PRO A 689 22.70 -15.95 26.61
C PRO A 689 24.21 -15.64 26.57
N ASP A 690 24.91 -16.04 25.51
CA ASP A 690 26.33 -15.77 25.30
C ASP A 690 26.60 -14.39 24.65
N LYS A 691 25.55 -13.62 24.35
CA LYS A 691 25.71 -12.27 23.86
C LYS A 691 26.26 -11.42 25.00
N THR A 692 27.49 -10.95 24.85
CA THR A 692 28.23 -10.18 25.85
C THR A 692 27.36 -9.07 26.43
N ILE A 693 27.11 -9.14 27.73
CA ILE A 693 26.43 -8.07 28.47
C ILE A 693 27.40 -6.89 28.50
N MET A 694 27.13 -5.88 27.67
CA MET A 694 27.90 -4.64 27.67
C MET A 694 27.53 -3.87 28.92
N PHE A 695 28.36 -3.97 29.96
CA PHE A 695 28.28 -3.07 31.10
C PHE A 695 28.62 -1.66 30.61
N THR A 696 27.62 -0.78 30.53
CA THR A 696 27.77 0.61 30.05
C THR A 696 28.86 1.39 30.79
N GLN A 697 29.16 0.99 32.03
CA GLN A 697 30.22 1.58 32.85
C GLN A 697 31.64 1.17 32.43
N LEU A 698 31.80 0.11 31.64
CA LEU A 698 33.09 -0.48 31.25
C LEU A 698 33.36 -0.40 29.74
N SER A 699 32.40 0.04 28.92
CA SER A 699 32.68 0.41 27.53
C SER A 699 33.41 1.74 27.49
N THR A 700 34.58 1.79 26.83
CA THR A 700 35.34 3.01 26.61
C THR A 700 34.47 4.10 25.98
N ARG A 701 34.05 5.05 26.83
CA ARG A 701 33.36 6.32 26.55
C ARG A 701 33.13 6.64 25.08
N VAL A 702 32.07 6.07 24.50
CA VAL A 702 31.30 6.69 23.44
C VAL A 702 29.84 6.62 23.90
N SER A 703 29.25 7.80 24.01
CA SER A 703 28.08 8.21 24.77
C SER A 703 26.84 7.30 24.70
N GLU A 704 26.21 7.14 25.86
CA GLU A 704 24.98 6.39 26.12
C GLU A 704 23.74 6.98 25.42
N GLY A 705 22.86 6.11 24.88
CA GLY A 705 21.45 6.45 24.61
C GLY A 705 20.94 6.39 23.17
N VAL A 706 21.62 5.70 22.23
CA VAL A 706 21.18 5.63 20.83
C VAL A 706 20.17 4.49 20.61
N THR A 707 18.88 4.74 20.91
CA THR A 707 17.75 4.01 20.31
C THR A 707 17.23 4.72 19.06
N GLY A 708 18.15 5.20 18.23
CA GLY A 708 17.85 5.91 17.00
C GLY A 708 19.14 6.07 16.21
N THR A 709 19.63 4.99 15.62
CA THR A 709 20.77 5.07 14.69
C THR A 709 20.39 5.99 13.54
N ASN A 710 21.07 7.14 13.42
CA ASN A 710 21.02 7.96 12.21
C ASN A 710 21.32 7.07 11.01
N LEU A 711 20.29 6.72 10.23
CA LEU A 711 20.44 5.91 9.02
C LEU A 711 21.50 6.53 8.08
N PHE A 712 21.60 7.85 8.10
CA PHE A 712 22.56 8.61 7.31
C PHE A 712 24.01 8.41 7.75
N ASP A 713 24.32 8.55 9.05
CA ASP A 713 25.68 8.33 9.57
C ASP A 713 26.08 6.86 9.51
N LEU A 714 25.14 5.93 9.74
CA LEU A 714 25.38 4.50 9.58
C LEU A 714 25.69 4.17 8.12
N SER A 715 24.97 4.78 7.17
CA SER A 715 25.24 4.60 5.73
C SER A 715 26.59 5.20 5.30
N LEU A 716 26.97 6.35 5.87
CA LEU A 716 28.22 7.04 5.56
C LEU A 716 29.43 6.30 6.15
N SER A 717 29.33 5.84 7.40
CA SER A 717 30.40 5.08 8.06
C SER A 717 30.54 3.65 7.53
N GLN A 718 29.46 3.04 7.01
CA GLN A 718 29.54 1.80 6.22
C GLN A 718 30.17 2.02 4.84
N ALA A 719 29.88 3.15 4.18
CA ALA A 719 30.50 3.50 2.90
C ALA A 719 32.01 3.83 3.04
N LEU A 720 32.42 4.36 4.20
CA LEU A 720 33.83 4.65 4.54
C LEU A 720 34.58 3.44 5.15
N GLY A 721 33.90 2.31 5.38
CA GLY A 721 34.52 1.06 5.86
C GLY A 721 34.97 1.06 7.33
N THR A 722 34.54 2.02 8.14
CA THR A 722 35.01 2.21 9.53
C THR A 722 34.21 1.44 10.58
N ALA A 723 33.11 0.77 10.19
CA ALA A 723 32.27 -0.03 11.10
C ALA A 723 32.08 -1.48 10.58
N PRO A 724 32.00 -2.50 11.48
CA PRO A 724 31.81 -3.90 11.08
C PRO A 724 30.39 -4.15 10.55
N LYS A 725 30.29 -4.82 9.40
CA LYS A 725 29.02 -5.14 8.71
C LYS A 725 28.19 -6.15 9.53
N PRO A 726 26.89 -5.91 9.77
CA PRO A 726 25.98 -6.97 10.22
C PRO A 726 25.73 -7.97 9.07
N THR A 727 25.78 -9.26 9.37
CA THR A 727 25.68 -10.40 8.43
C THR A 727 24.33 -10.58 7.73
N LYS A 728 23.44 -9.58 7.76
CA LYS A 728 22.09 -9.65 7.16
C LYS A 728 21.77 -8.59 6.10
N PHE A 729 22.68 -7.68 5.76
CA PHE A 729 22.47 -6.75 4.65
C PHE A 729 23.76 -6.55 3.84
N ASP A 730 23.87 -7.34 2.77
CA ASP A 730 25.04 -7.38 1.90
C ASP A 730 24.87 -6.40 0.73
N PHE A 731 25.10 -5.10 0.99
CA PHE A 731 24.87 -4.01 0.02
C PHE A 731 25.81 -4.08 -1.20
N ALA A 732 26.95 -4.78 -1.09
CA ALA A 732 27.94 -4.89 -2.15
C ALA A 732 27.62 -6.00 -3.16
N THR A 733 27.01 -7.10 -2.70
CA THR A 733 26.69 -8.26 -3.54
C THR A 733 25.36 -8.07 -4.29
N SER A 734 24.45 -7.27 -3.74
CA SER A 734 23.13 -7.00 -4.35
C SER A 734 23.16 -5.96 -5.48
N LYS A 735 24.07 -4.98 -5.45
CA LYS A 735 24.14 -3.94 -6.51
C LYS A 735 24.87 -4.40 -7.76
N LEU A 736 25.96 -5.16 -7.63
CA LEU A 736 26.71 -5.67 -8.77
C LEU A 736 25.99 -6.81 -9.50
N GLY A 737 25.14 -7.58 -8.80
CA GLY A 737 24.32 -8.63 -9.42
C GLY A 737 23.18 -8.11 -10.31
N LYS A 738 22.87 -6.81 -10.28
CA LYS A 738 21.83 -6.17 -11.11
C LYS A 738 22.41 -5.40 -12.32
N VAL A 739 23.71 -5.54 -12.58
CA VAL A 739 24.35 -4.97 -13.78
C VAL A 739 24.23 -5.98 -14.91
N ILE A 740 23.63 -5.55 -16.02
CA ILE A 740 23.46 -6.35 -17.24
C ILE A 740 24.45 -5.81 -18.27
N GLN A 741 25.33 -6.67 -18.76
CA GLN A 741 26.21 -6.32 -19.86
C GLN A 741 25.38 -6.26 -21.15
N LEU A 742 25.44 -5.15 -21.87
CA LEU A 742 24.63 -4.92 -23.07
C LEU A 742 25.41 -5.09 -24.37
N ALA A 743 26.70 -4.76 -24.36
CA ALA A 743 27.60 -4.91 -25.51
C ALA A 743 28.77 -5.84 -25.18
N GLY A 744 29.31 -6.49 -26.22
CA GLY A 744 30.52 -7.30 -26.10
C GLY A 744 31.76 -6.42 -25.89
N PHE A 745 32.82 -7.01 -25.32
CA PHE A 745 34.11 -6.32 -25.20
C PHE A 745 34.83 -6.07 -26.54
N SER A 746 34.30 -6.64 -27.63
CA SER A 746 34.84 -6.48 -28.98
C SER A 746 34.12 -5.40 -29.79
N ASP A 747 33.03 -4.84 -29.26
CA ASP A 747 32.23 -3.83 -29.95
C ASP A 747 32.91 -2.45 -29.85
N PRO A 748 32.82 -1.59 -30.88
CA PRO A 748 33.43 -0.26 -30.87
C PRO A 748 32.97 0.61 -29.69
N VAL A 749 31.75 0.38 -29.23
CA VAL A 749 31.13 1.02 -28.07
C VAL A 749 30.74 -0.07 -27.09
N TYR A 750 31.28 -0.01 -25.88
CA TYR A 750 30.88 -0.89 -24.79
C TYR A 750 29.76 -0.25 -23.98
N ALA A 751 28.79 -1.07 -23.57
CA ALA A 751 27.67 -0.62 -22.76
C ALA A 751 27.31 -1.65 -21.68
N GLU A 752 27.03 -1.15 -20.48
CA GLU A 752 26.44 -1.91 -19.38
C GLU A 752 25.30 -1.11 -18.75
N ALA A 753 24.21 -1.78 -18.37
CA ALA A 753 23.05 -1.15 -17.76
C ALA A 753 22.82 -1.65 -16.35
N TYR A 754 22.56 -0.71 -15.46
CA TYR A 754 22.10 -0.95 -14.11
C TYR A 754 20.60 -0.66 -14.03
N VAL A 755 19.81 -1.67 -13.68
CA VAL A 755 18.35 -1.58 -13.61
C VAL A 755 17.92 -1.38 -12.15
N ASN A 756 17.33 -0.23 -11.85
CA ASN A 756 16.74 0.05 -10.55
C ASN A 756 15.21 0.12 -10.64
N VAL A 757 14.53 -0.75 -9.92
CA VAL A 757 13.08 -0.88 -9.91
C VAL A 757 12.51 -0.18 -8.68
N ASN A 758 11.76 0.91 -8.88
CA ASN A 758 11.11 1.69 -7.84
C ASN A 758 9.58 1.68 -8.03
N GLN A 759 8.88 0.68 -7.49
CA GLN A 759 7.41 0.52 -7.55
C GLN A 759 6.78 0.73 -8.95
N TYR A 760 6.58 1.97 -9.37
CA TYR A 760 5.97 2.35 -10.65
C TYR A 760 6.99 2.78 -11.72
N ASP A 761 8.23 3.07 -11.34
CA ASP A 761 9.27 3.60 -12.23
C ASP A 761 10.50 2.69 -12.23
N ILE A 762 11.00 2.38 -13.42
CA ILE A 762 12.27 1.69 -13.66
C ILE A 762 13.26 2.73 -14.13
N VAL A 763 14.35 2.89 -13.37
CA VAL A 763 15.45 3.77 -13.72
C VAL A 763 16.58 2.90 -14.26
N LEU A 764 16.89 3.07 -15.54
CA LEU A 764 18.02 2.45 -16.22
C LEU A 764 19.20 3.43 -16.17
N ASP A 765 20.32 3.04 -15.60
CA ASP A 765 21.57 3.78 -15.65
C ASP A 765 22.53 3.02 -16.57
N VAL A 766 22.73 3.54 -17.79
CA VAL A 766 23.53 2.90 -18.84
C VAL A 766 24.89 3.58 -18.92
N LEU A 767 25.94 2.87 -18.54
CA LEU A 767 27.32 3.29 -18.77
C LEU A 767 27.67 2.96 -20.23
N ILE A 768 28.17 3.97 -20.95
CA ILE A 768 28.64 3.83 -22.32
C ILE A 768 30.11 4.23 -22.37
N VAL A 769 30.94 3.38 -22.97
CA VAL A 769 32.39 3.58 -23.08
C VAL A 769 32.80 3.51 -24.55
N ASN A 770 33.48 4.53 -25.04
CA ASN A 770 34.08 4.52 -26.37
C ASN A 770 35.37 3.68 -26.33
N GLN A 771 35.41 2.52 -26.98
CA GLN A 771 36.63 1.71 -27.03
C GLN A 771 37.57 2.11 -28.18
N THR A 772 37.12 2.97 -29.09
CA THR A 772 37.89 3.38 -30.28
C THR A 772 38.83 4.54 -30.00
N ALA A 773 39.81 4.71 -30.89
CA ALA A 773 40.74 5.85 -30.89
C ALA A 773 40.13 7.12 -31.52
N ASP A 774 38.92 7.04 -32.07
CA ASP A 774 38.23 8.12 -32.76
C ASP A 774 37.17 8.78 -31.86
N THR A 775 36.88 10.06 -32.12
CA THR A 775 35.78 10.78 -31.44
C THR A 775 34.45 10.35 -32.04
N LEU A 776 33.55 9.79 -31.23
CA LEU A 776 32.19 9.40 -31.63
C LEU A 776 31.25 10.60 -31.41
N GLN A 777 30.64 11.08 -32.48
CA GLN A 777 29.69 12.20 -32.48
C GLN A 777 28.26 11.66 -32.57
N ASN A 778 27.29 12.43 -32.06
CA ASN A 778 25.86 12.07 -32.08
C ASN A 778 25.54 10.67 -31.53
N LEU A 779 26.31 10.19 -30.55
CA LEU A 779 26.06 8.89 -29.93
C LEU A 779 24.72 8.94 -29.18
N SER A 780 23.75 8.18 -29.67
CA SER A 780 22.38 8.19 -29.18
C SER A 780 21.98 6.78 -28.77
N LEU A 781 21.51 6.65 -27.52
CA LEU A 781 20.91 5.43 -27.02
C LEU A 781 19.41 5.44 -27.34
N GLU A 782 19.01 4.65 -28.31
CA GLU A 782 17.62 4.46 -28.72
C GLU A 782 17.04 3.28 -27.94
N LEU A 783 16.13 3.57 -27.00
CA LEU A 783 15.38 2.58 -26.22
C LEU A 783 13.99 2.39 -26.81
N SER A 784 13.61 1.13 -27.03
CA SER A 784 12.26 0.74 -27.43
C SER A 784 11.73 -0.30 -26.47
N THR A 785 10.50 -0.15 -26.02
CA THR A 785 9.88 -1.06 -25.04
C THR A 785 8.80 -1.91 -25.70
N VAL A 786 8.71 -3.17 -25.29
CA VAL A 786 7.59 -4.07 -25.63
C VAL A 786 6.87 -4.46 -24.34
N GLY A 787 5.53 -4.47 -24.42
CA GLY A 787 4.63 -4.61 -23.29
C GLY A 787 4.13 -3.26 -22.76
N ASP A 788 3.55 -3.27 -21.57
CA ASP A 788 2.94 -2.10 -20.91
C ASP A 788 3.96 -1.17 -20.20
N LEU A 789 5.15 -1.06 -20.78
CA LEU A 789 6.22 -0.17 -20.37
C LEU A 789 6.22 1.10 -21.22
N LYS A 790 6.18 2.27 -20.59
CA LYS A 790 6.21 3.57 -21.28
C LYS A 790 7.53 4.27 -20.98
N LEU A 791 8.35 4.48 -22.02
CA LEU A 791 9.54 5.32 -21.91
C LEU A 791 9.11 6.77 -21.67
N VAL A 792 9.52 7.34 -20.52
CA VAL A 792 9.14 8.71 -20.13
C VAL A 792 10.11 9.72 -20.71
N ASP A 793 11.40 9.38 -20.75
CA ASP A 793 12.46 10.25 -21.20
C ASP A 793 13.34 9.57 -22.24
N LYS A 794 13.64 10.28 -23.34
CA LYS A 794 14.51 9.80 -24.41
C LYS A 794 15.92 10.37 -24.18
N PRO A 795 16.95 9.52 -24.04
CA PRO A 795 18.32 9.98 -23.90
C PRO A 795 18.74 10.97 -24.99
N SER A 796 19.34 12.09 -24.57
CA SER A 796 19.93 13.04 -25.51
C SER A 796 21.21 12.48 -26.14
N PRO A 797 21.49 12.74 -27.43
CA PRO A 797 22.76 12.36 -28.04
C PRO A 797 23.97 12.98 -27.33
N VAL A 798 25.05 12.21 -27.19
CA VAL A 798 26.29 12.60 -26.51
C VAL A 798 27.46 12.46 -27.49
N THR A 799 28.49 13.30 -27.33
CA THR A 799 29.76 13.13 -28.06
C THR A 799 30.79 12.56 -27.09
N LEU A 800 31.41 11.44 -27.46
CA LEU A 800 32.43 10.76 -26.65
C LEU A 800 33.81 10.93 -27.26
N ALA A 801 34.77 11.38 -26.45
CA ALA A 801 36.18 11.38 -26.81
C ALA A 801 36.74 9.93 -26.87
N PRO A 802 37.90 9.72 -27.50
CA PRO A 802 38.56 8.41 -27.53
C PRO A 802 38.79 7.88 -26.11
N HIS A 803 38.41 6.63 -25.85
CA HIS A 803 38.53 5.98 -24.53
C HIS A 803 37.78 6.67 -23.37
N ASP A 804 36.86 7.58 -23.68
CA ASP A 804 36.03 8.27 -22.70
C ASP A 804 34.74 7.50 -22.40
N PHE A 805 34.10 7.83 -21.28
CA PHE A 805 32.88 7.17 -20.83
C PHE A 805 31.84 8.17 -20.32
N THR A 806 30.56 7.86 -20.50
CA THR A 806 29.46 8.63 -19.92
C THR A 806 28.34 7.72 -19.41
N ASN A 807 27.61 8.21 -18.41
CA ASN A 807 26.42 7.54 -17.89
C ASN A 807 25.16 8.23 -18.40
N ILE A 808 24.26 7.45 -18.97
CA ILE A 808 22.97 7.89 -19.47
C ILE A 808 21.88 7.29 -18.58
N LYS A 809 21.05 8.15 -18.00
CA LYS A 809 19.89 7.72 -17.22
C LYS A 809 18.62 7.81 -18.06
N ALA A 810 17.87 6.71 -18.13
CA ALA A 810 16.56 6.66 -18.75
C ALA A 810 15.53 6.16 -17.73
N THR A 811 14.34 6.76 -17.72
CA THR A 811 13.24 6.33 -16.84
C THR A 811 12.11 5.74 -17.68
N VAL A 812 11.69 4.54 -17.31
CA VAL A 812 10.61 3.77 -17.93
C VAL A 812 9.52 3.58 -16.89
N LYS A 813 8.30 4.00 -17.19
CA LYS A 813 7.15 3.84 -16.31
C LYS A 813 6.47 2.50 -16.57
N VAL A 814 6.18 1.78 -15.50
CA VAL A 814 5.48 0.49 -15.52
C VAL A 814 3.99 0.75 -15.37
N SER A 815 3.21 0.34 -16.37
CA SER A 815 1.75 0.49 -16.34
C SER A 815 1.04 -0.78 -15.88
N SER A 816 1.68 -1.94 -16.02
CA SER A 816 1.11 -3.26 -15.73
C SER A 816 2.18 -4.25 -15.28
N THR A 817 1.76 -5.32 -14.61
CA THR A 817 2.59 -6.44 -14.13
C THR A 817 2.78 -7.48 -15.22
N GLU A 818 3.38 -7.10 -16.33
CA GLU A 818 3.75 -8.01 -17.40
C GLU A 818 5.27 -8.05 -17.58
N ASN A 819 5.79 -9.14 -18.14
CA ASN A 819 7.20 -9.23 -18.47
C ASN A 819 7.48 -8.19 -19.56
N GLY A 820 8.20 -7.14 -19.19
CA GLY A 820 8.61 -6.12 -20.12
C GLY A 820 10.00 -6.40 -20.66
N VAL A 821 10.16 -6.24 -21.97
CA VAL A 821 11.47 -6.31 -22.63
C VAL A 821 11.81 -4.92 -23.15
N ILE A 822 13.01 -4.46 -22.86
CA ILE A 822 13.54 -3.19 -23.37
C ILE A 822 14.64 -3.51 -24.37
N PHE A 823 14.38 -3.15 -25.62
CA PHE A 823 15.33 -3.17 -26.71
C PHE A 823 16.16 -1.90 -26.66
N SER A 824 17.46 -2.05 -26.90
CA SER A 824 18.37 -0.92 -26.92
C SER A 824 19.30 -0.98 -28.13
N THR A 825 19.51 0.18 -28.75
CA THR A 825 20.43 0.33 -29.88
C THR A 825 21.23 1.60 -29.67
N ILE A 826 22.55 1.54 -29.92
CA ILE A 826 23.40 2.73 -29.91
C ILE A 826 23.70 3.11 -31.36
N ALA A 827 23.30 4.31 -31.76
CA ALA A 827 23.63 4.89 -33.05
C ALA A 827 24.67 6.01 -32.87
N TYR A 828 25.74 6.00 -33.65
CA TYR A 828 26.81 7.01 -33.58
C TYR A 828 27.43 7.33 -34.94
N ASP A 829 28.01 8.52 -35.05
CA ASP A 829 28.72 9.01 -36.24
C ASP A 829 30.22 9.12 -35.92
N VAL A 830 31.08 8.74 -36.87
CA VAL A 830 32.54 8.92 -36.74
C VAL A 830 32.96 10.19 -37.45
N ARG A 831 33.78 11.02 -36.79
CA ARG A 831 34.23 12.30 -37.33
C ARG A 831 34.94 12.11 -38.69
N GLY A 832 34.30 12.57 -39.77
CA GLY A 832 34.86 12.55 -41.12
C GLY A 832 34.21 11.57 -42.10
N SER A 833 33.24 10.74 -41.68
CA SER A 833 32.38 9.99 -42.61
C SER A 833 31.12 10.80 -42.94
N THR A 834 30.78 10.90 -44.23
CA THR A 834 29.63 11.70 -44.70
C THR A 834 28.38 10.88 -45.04
N SER A 835 28.33 9.58 -44.73
CA SER A 835 27.18 8.75 -45.13
C SER A 835 26.81 7.55 -44.24
N ASP A 836 27.70 7.08 -43.36
CA ASP A 836 27.50 5.80 -42.68
C ASP A 836 27.24 6.03 -41.18
N ARG A 837 25.97 6.06 -40.80
CA ARG A 837 25.53 6.05 -39.39
C ARG A 837 25.75 4.64 -38.85
N ASN A 838 26.70 4.50 -37.94
CA ASN A 838 27.03 3.20 -37.36
C ASN A 838 26.06 2.88 -36.23
N CYS A 839 25.57 1.64 -36.19
CA CYS A 839 24.66 1.19 -35.14
C CYS A 839 25.20 -0.09 -34.49
N VAL A 840 25.20 -0.12 -33.17
CA VAL A 840 25.47 -1.31 -32.35
C VAL A 840 24.15 -1.75 -31.72
N TYR A 841 23.74 -2.97 -32.04
CA TYR A 841 22.58 -3.60 -31.41
C TYR A 841 23.03 -4.19 -30.07
N LEU A 842 22.32 -3.84 -29.01
CA LEU A 842 22.62 -4.26 -27.66
C LEU A 842 21.76 -5.46 -27.26
N GLU A 843 22.18 -6.16 -26.20
CA GLU A 843 21.38 -7.22 -25.58
C GLU A 843 20.08 -6.69 -24.97
N ASP A 844 19.03 -7.50 -25.04
CA ASP A 844 17.70 -7.17 -24.57
C ASP A 844 17.62 -7.21 -23.03
N ILE A 845 17.13 -6.12 -22.43
CA ILE A 845 16.94 -6.04 -20.98
C ILE A 845 15.59 -6.66 -20.62
N HIS A 846 15.63 -7.78 -19.91
CA HIS A 846 14.45 -8.46 -19.39
C HIS A 846 14.13 -7.99 -17.98
N ILE A 847 12.94 -7.41 -17.77
CA ILE A 847 12.47 -7.01 -16.45
C ILE A 847 11.69 -8.16 -15.83
N ASP A 848 12.18 -8.68 -14.70
CA ASP A 848 11.51 -9.75 -13.95
C ASP A 848 10.38 -9.18 -13.09
N ILE A 849 9.19 -9.80 -13.18
CA ILE A 849 8.02 -9.42 -12.39
C ILE A 849 8.20 -9.77 -10.91
N MET A 850 9.12 -10.68 -10.56
CA MET A 850 9.31 -11.15 -9.20
C MET A 850 9.64 -10.04 -8.19
N ASP A 851 10.24 -8.94 -8.64
CA ASP A 851 10.51 -7.75 -7.81
C ASP A 851 9.20 -7.04 -7.36
N TYR A 852 8.07 -7.31 -8.02
CA TYR A 852 6.75 -6.72 -7.73
C TYR A 852 5.81 -7.65 -6.96
N ILE A 853 6.17 -8.93 -6.80
CA ILE A 853 5.32 -9.94 -6.18
C ILE A 853 5.70 -10.11 -4.71
N VAL A 854 4.71 -9.93 -3.84
CA VAL A 854 4.79 -10.09 -2.39
C VAL A 854 3.94 -11.29 -1.96
N PRO A 855 4.35 -12.05 -0.92
CA PRO A 855 3.54 -13.16 -0.41
C PRO A 855 2.16 -12.69 0.05
N GLY A 856 1.09 -13.34 -0.45
CA GLY A 856 -0.30 -13.03 -0.10
C GLY A 856 -0.90 -14.06 0.85
N THR A 857 -1.90 -13.66 1.64
CA THR A 857 -2.68 -14.57 2.50
C THR A 857 -4.17 -14.45 2.16
N CYS A 858 -4.83 -15.58 1.93
CA CYS A 858 -6.29 -15.62 1.78
C CYS A 858 -6.86 -16.88 2.43
N THR A 859 -8.15 -16.83 2.80
CA THR A 859 -8.86 -18.00 3.33
C THR A 859 -9.27 -18.96 2.22
N ASP A 860 -9.49 -20.25 2.51
CA ASP A 860 -9.91 -21.24 1.51
C ASP A 860 -11.20 -20.85 0.76
N THR A 861 -12.14 -20.20 1.44
CA THR A 861 -13.38 -19.72 0.83
C THR A 861 -13.14 -18.56 -0.13
N GLU A 862 -12.28 -17.61 0.26
CA GLU A 862 -11.89 -16.49 -0.59
C GLU A 862 -11.06 -17.00 -1.77
N PHE A 863 -10.17 -17.96 -1.56
CA PHE A 863 -9.42 -18.64 -2.59
C PHE A 863 -10.35 -19.25 -3.63
N ARG A 864 -11.36 -20.04 -3.22
CA ARG A 864 -12.32 -20.66 -4.15
C ARG A 864 -13.13 -19.63 -4.94
N LYS A 865 -13.53 -18.55 -4.29
CA LYS A 865 -14.25 -17.45 -4.93
C LYS A 865 -13.38 -16.75 -5.97
N MET A 866 -12.19 -16.28 -5.56
CA MET A 866 -11.22 -15.66 -6.46
C MET A 866 -10.79 -16.59 -7.59
N TRP A 867 -10.62 -17.88 -7.29
CA TRP A 867 -10.30 -18.90 -8.29
C TRP A 867 -11.39 -19.01 -9.37
N ALA A 868 -12.67 -18.91 -8.99
CA ALA A 868 -13.79 -18.91 -9.92
C ALA A 868 -13.91 -17.57 -10.68
N ASP A 869 -13.61 -16.45 -10.01
CA ASP A 869 -13.70 -15.10 -10.57
C ASP A 869 -12.54 -14.79 -11.55
N PHE A 870 -11.39 -15.44 -11.40
CA PHE A 870 -10.22 -15.20 -12.26
C PHE A 870 -10.39 -15.82 -13.64
N GLU A 871 -10.30 -14.97 -14.66
CA GLU A 871 -10.55 -15.33 -16.05
C GLU A 871 -9.37 -16.08 -16.69
N TRP A 872 -8.13 -15.72 -16.34
CA TRP A 872 -6.93 -16.26 -16.97
C TRP A 872 -6.34 -17.41 -16.17
N GLU A 873 -6.12 -18.56 -16.84
CA GLU A 873 -5.46 -19.74 -16.29
C GLU A 873 -4.26 -20.14 -17.14
N ASN A 874 -3.12 -20.35 -16.49
CA ASN A 874 -1.93 -20.96 -17.09
C ASN A 874 -1.62 -22.30 -16.41
N LYS A 875 -1.43 -23.36 -17.21
CA LYS A 875 -1.12 -24.70 -16.71
C LYS A 875 0.31 -25.08 -17.07
N VAL A 876 1.13 -25.23 -16.05
CA VAL A 876 2.55 -25.58 -16.14
C VAL A 876 2.76 -27.04 -15.75
N GLY A 877 3.44 -27.82 -16.60
CA GLY A 877 3.85 -29.18 -16.25
C GLY A 877 5.01 -29.15 -15.24
N VAL A 878 5.01 -30.07 -14.29
CA VAL A 878 6.11 -30.25 -13.32
C VAL A 878 6.84 -31.52 -13.68
N ILE A 879 8.14 -31.39 -14.00
CA ILE A 879 9.07 -32.53 -14.09
C ILE A 879 10.37 -32.07 -13.44
N THR A 880 10.67 -32.57 -12.23
CA THR A 880 11.86 -32.12 -11.49
C THR A 880 12.71 -33.27 -10.97
N PRO A 881 14.02 -33.04 -10.82
CA PRO A 881 14.92 -34.01 -10.18
C PRO A 881 14.84 -33.98 -8.64
N ILE A 882 13.99 -33.12 -8.06
CA ILE A 882 13.77 -33.07 -6.61
C ILE A 882 12.96 -34.30 -6.22
N ILE A 883 13.35 -34.93 -5.11
CA ILE A 883 12.84 -36.25 -4.69
C ILE A 883 11.74 -36.11 -3.62
N ASP A 884 11.85 -35.07 -2.79
CA ASP A 884 10.88 -34.80 -1.73
C ASP A 884 9.83 -33.77 -2.16
N LEU A 885 8.56 -34.11 -1.95
CA LEU A 885 7.41 -33.30 -2.34
C LEU A 885 7.36 -32.00 -1.52
N ARG A 886 7.67 -32.05 -0.22
CA ARG A 886 7.68 -30.87 0.66
C ARG A 886 8.83 -29.92 0.31
N GLN A 887 10.02 -30.47 0.12
CA GLN A 887 11.17 -29.70 -0.35
C GLN A 887 10.89 -28.99 -1.68
N TYR A 888 10.14 -29.62 -2.60
CA TYR A 888 9.72 -28.98 -3.84
C TYR A 888 8.77 -27.78 -3.59
N LEU A 889 7.81 -27.90 -2.67
CA LEU A 889 6.94 -26.79 -2.30
C LEU A 889 7.69 -25.61 -1.67
N GLU A 890 8.65 -25.87 -0.79
CA GLU A 890 9.51 -24.84 -0.20
C GLU A 890 10.38 -24.15 -1.26
N HIS A 891 10.94 -24.94 -2.19
CA HIS A 891 11.71 -24.42 -3.32
C HIS A 891 10.83 -23.54 -4.23
N LEU A 892 9.61 -23.98 -4.53
CA LEU A 892 8.66 -23.20 -5.31
C LEU A 892 8.34 -21.88 -4.60
N SER A 893 8.02 -21.92 -3.30
CA SER A 893 7.74 -20.72 -2.49
C SER A 893 8.90 -19.72 -2.50
N ALA A 894 10.14 -20.20 -2.34
CA ALA A 894 11.33 -19.36 -2.34
C ALA A 894 11.61 -18.70 -3.70
N GLN A 895 11.28 -19.36 -4.82
CA GLN A 895 11.53 -18.84 -6.18
C GLN A 895 10.41 -17.93 -6.70
N THR A 896 9.18 -18.16 -6.21
CA THR A 896 7.97 -17.47 -6.69
C THR A 896 7.42 -16.43 -5.71
N ASN A 897 8.07 -16.25 -4.56
CA ASN A 897 7.60 -15.38 -3.46
C ASN A 897 6.12 -15.61 -3.08
N MET A 898 5.55 -16.78 -3.38
CA MET A 898 4.17 -17.11 -3.03
C MET A 898 4.12 -17.73 -1.64
N LYS A 899 3.11 -17.37 -0.86
CA LYS A 899 2.85 -18.02 0.42
C LYS A 899 2.08 -19.31 0.20
N LEU A 900 2.51 -20.39 0.84
CA LEU A 900 1.75 -21.63 0.96
C LEU A 900 0.56 -21.41 1.91
N LEU A 901 -0.66 -21.71 1.45
CA LEU A 901 -1.89 -21.58 2.23
C LEU A 901 -2.32 -22.90 2.88
N THR A 902 -1.95 -24.02 2.26
CA THR A 902 -2.31 -25.35 2.77
C THR A 902 -1.58 -25.61 4.08
N THR A 903 -2.32 -26.01 5.12
CA THR A 903 -1.78 -26.22 6.46
C THR A 903 -0.90 -27.46 6.53
N ASP A 904 0.08 -27.45 7.43
CA ASP A 904 0.99 -28.59 7.62
C ASP A 904 0.26 -29.90 7.95
N ALA A 905 -0.86 -29.82 8.69
CA ALA A 905 -1.72 -30.96 8.99
C ALA A 905 -2.39 -31.57 7.74
N ALA A 906 -2.67 -30.78 6.71
CA ALA A 906 -3.19 -31.29 5.44
C ALA A 906 -2.07 -31.86 4.54
N LEU A 907 -0.81 -31.50 4.82
CA LEU A 907 0.38 -32.03 4.16
C LEU A 907 0.96 -33.24 4.91
N GLU A 908 0.47 -33.55 6.12
CA GLU A 908 0.89 -34.68 6.95
C GLU A 908 0.47 -36.02 6.33
N GLY A 909 1.44 -36.94 6.22
CA GLY A 909 1.27 -38.25 5.61
C GLY A 909 2.26 -38.53 4.49
N ASP A 910 2.73 -39.78 4.39
CA ASP A 910 3.57 -40.26 3.28
C ASP A 910 2.67 -40.70 2.11
N CYS A 911 1.98 -39.74 1.50
CA CYS A 911 1.22 -39.96 0.28
C CYS A 911 2.11 -39.67 -0.92
N GLY A 912 2.15 -40.56 -1.91
CA GLY A 912 2.87 -40.35 -3.18
C GLY A 912 2.29 -39.24 -4.06
N PHE A 913 1.26 -38.52 -3.59
CA PHE A 913 0.56 -37.42 -4.25
C PHE A 913 0.34 -36.29 -3.23
N LEU A 914 0.55 -35.04 -3.66
CA LEU A 914 0.39 -33.83 -2.86
C LEU A 914 -0.30 -32.73 -3.67
N ALA A 915 -1.31 -32.11 -3.06
CA ALA A 915 -1.97 -30.92 -3.60
C ALA A 915 -1.82 -29.75 -2.63
N ALA A 916 -1.39 -28.60 -3.13
CA ALA A 916 -1.13 -27.40 -2.32
C ALA A 916 -1.62 -26.13 -3.02
N ASN A 917 -2.15 -25.20 -2.23
CA ASN A 917 -2.61 -23.89 -2.71
C ASN A 917 -1.62 -22.80 -2.28
N PHE A 918 -1.37 -21.87 -3.19
CA PHE A 918 -0.47 -20.73 -3.01
C PHE A 918 -1.17 -19.42 -3.36
N CYS A 919 -0.75 -18.33 -2.71
CA CYS A 919 -1.23 -16.99 -2.98
C CYS A 919 -0.09 -15.98 -2.98
N ALA A 920 -0.17 -15.03 -3.90
CA ALA A 920 0.69 -13.88 -4.03
C ALA A 920 -0.14 -12.63 -4.29
N HIS A 921 0.39 -11.49 -3.87
CA HIS A 921 -0.17 -10.17 -4.13
C HIS A 921 0.89 -9.31 -4.82
N SER A 922 0.49 -8.63 -5.88
CA SER A 922 1.33 -7.64 -6.55
C SER A 922 1.28 -6.31 -5.81
N ILE A 923 2.37 -5.54 -5.84
CA ILE A 923 2.37 -4.15 -5.35
C ILE A 923 1.35 -3.25 -6.07
N PHE A 924 0.86 -3.68 -7.25
CA PHE A 924 -0.16 -3.00 -8.03
C PHE A 924 -1.59 -3.34 -7.59
N GLY A 925 -1.78 -4.16 -6.55
CA GLY A 925 -3.10 -4.53 -6.04
C GLY A 925 -3.72 -5.76 -6.70
N GLU A 926 -2.98 -6.46 -7.56
CA GLU A 926 -3.44 -7.68 -8.24
C GLU A 926 -3.10 -8.95 -7.46
N ASP A 927 -4.06 -9.86 -7.37
CA ASP A 927 -3.89 -11.15 -6.71
C ASP A 927 -3.56 -12.24 -7.74
N ALA A 928 -2.63 -13.13 -7.38
CA ALA A 928 -2.29 -14.32 -8.14
C ALA A 928 -2.43 -15.56 -7.26
N LEU A 929 -3.12 -16.57 -7.77
CA LEU A 929 -3.37 -17.83 -7.08
C LEU A 929 -2.71 -18.97 -7.84
N ALA A 930 -2.14 -19.94 -7.13
CA ALA A 930 -1.65 -21.15 -7.76
C ALA A 930 -2.13 -22.41 -7.01
N ASN A 931 -2.53 -23.42 -7.77
CA ASN A 931 -2.83 -24.76 -7.29
C ASN A 931 -1.78 -25.73 -7.85
N VAL A 932 -1.01 -26.33 -6.96
CA VAL A 932 0.08 -27.25 -7.26
C VAL A 932 -0.44 -28.66 -7.01
N SER A 933 -0.41 -29.52 -8.03
CA SER A 933 -0.74 -30.94 -7.92
C SER A 933 0.44 -31.76 -8.40
N ILE A 934 1.14 -32.44 -7.49
CA ILE A 934 2.40 -33.15 -7.74
C ILE A 934 2.34 -34.57 -7.19
N GLU A 935 2.99 -35.50 -7.84
CA GLU A 935 3.07 -36.91 -7.47
C GLU A 935 4.45 -37.49 -7.78
N LYS A 936 4.82 -38.57 -7.09
CA LYS A 936 6.00 -39.36 -7.42
C LYS A 936 5.66 -40.27 -8.60
N SER A 937 6.50 -40.28 -9.63
CA SER A 937 6.29 -41.11 -10.83
C SER A 937 6.10 -42.61 -10.52
N ASP A 938 6.89 -43.12 -9.58
CA ASP A 938 6.69 -44.40 -8.91
C ASP A 938 6.51 -44.15 -7.38
N PRO A 939 5.35 -44.50 -6.79
CA PRO A 939 5.11 -44.38 -5.35
C PRO A 939 5.96 -45.33 -4.49
N LEU A 940 6.48 -46.42 -5.08
CA LEU A 940 7.24 -47.45 -4.36
C LEU A 940 8.74 -47.18 -4.32
N ASP A 941 9.27 -46.40 -5.27
CA ASP A 941 10.68 -46.00 -5.31
C ASP A 941 10.89 -44.66 -4.61
N THR A 942 11.72 -44.63 -3.57
CA THR A 942 12.00 -43.43 -2.79
C THR A 942 12.75 -42.37 -3.60
N ASN A 943 13.47 -42.75 -4.67
CA ASN A 943 14.27 -41.85 -5.52
C ASN A 943 13.59 -41.45 -6.84
N SER A 944 12.30 -41.78 -6.98
CA SER A 944 11.47 -41.43 -8.12
C SER A 944 11.35 -39.89 -8.30
N PRO A 945 11.47 -39.37 -9.54
CA PRO A 945 11.25 -37.96 -9.82
C PRO A 945 9.79 -37.54 -9.61
N ILE A 946 9.61 -36.27 -9.29
CA ILE A 946 8.29 -35.66 -9.10
C ILE A 946 7.73 -35.25 -10.46
N ILE A 947 6.52 -35.72 -10.77
CA ILE A 947 5.72 -35.34 -11.92
C ILE A 947 4.45 -34.63 -11.45
N GLY A 948 3.88 -33.75 -12.26
CA GLY A 948 2.65 -33.06 -11.86
C GLY A 948 2.25 -31.91 -12.76
N HIS A 949 1.34 -31.09 -12.26
CA HIS A 949 0.93 -29.85 -12.90
C HIS A 949 0.63 -28.76 -11.88
N ILE A 950 1.00 -27.53 -12.23
CA ILE A 950 0.68 -26.31 -11.49
C ILE A 950 -0.27 -25.50 -12.33
N ARG A 951 -1.41 -25.11 -11.77
CA ARG A 951 -2.38 -24.21 -12.39
C ARG A 951 -2.25 -22.87 -11.70
N ILE A 952 -2.04 -21.82 -12.47
CA ILE A 952 -1.91 -20.45 -11.97
C ILE A 952 -3.10 -19.67 -12.53
N ARG A 953 -3.82 -18.97 -11.66
CA ARG A 953 -4.90 -18.07 -12.06
C ARG A 953 -4.62 -16.66 -11.57
N ALA A 954 -4.89 -15.69 -12.42
CA ALA A 954 -4.78 -14.26 -12.10
C ALA A 954 -5.84 -13.46 -12.88
N LYS A 955 -6.04 -12.20 -12.48
CA LYS A 955 -6.91 -11.27 -13.23
C LYS A 955 -6.29 -10.83 -14.55
N SER A 956 -4.97 -10.63 -14.57
CA SER A 956 -4.22 -10.25 -15.77
C SER A 956 -3.59 -11.47 -16.44
N GLN A 957 -3.66 -11.50 -17.77
CA GLN A 957 -3.03 -12.55 -18.58
C GLN A 957 -1.50 -12.57 -18.39
N GLY A 958 -0.86 -11.39 -18.40
CA GLY A 958 0.59 -11.28 -18.27
C GLY A 958 1.09 -11.88 -16.96
N MET A 959 0.41 -11.61 -15.84
CA MET A 959 0.75 -12.16 -14.53
C MET A 959 0.72 -13.70 -14.52
N ALA A 960 -0.34 -14.31 -15.06
CA ALA A 960 -0.49 -15.77 -15.08
C ALA A 960 0.57 -16.46 -15.97
N LEU A 961 0.90 -15.85 -17.12
CA LEU A 961 1.92 -16.37 -18.03
C LEU A 961 3.33 -16.24 -17.44
N SER A 962 3.68 -15.06 -16.96
CA SER A 962 5.01 -14.76 -16.45
C SER A 962 5.37 -15.54 -15.19
N LEU A 963 4.41 -15.73 -14.27
CA LEU A 963 4.59 -16.63 -13.14
C LEU A 963 4.82 -18.07 -13.60
N GLY A 964 4.12 -18.52 -14.64
CA GLY A 964 4.31 -19.85 -15.19
C GLY A 964 5.68 -20.04 -15.85
N ASP A 965 6.17 -19.04 -16.57
CA ASP A 965 7.52 -19.04 -17.16
C ASP A 965 8.60 -19.08 -16.07
N LYS A 966 8.42 -18.32 -14.99
CA LYS A 966 9.34 -18.36 -13.84
C LYS A 966 9.35 -19.72 -13.17
N ILE A 967 8.20 -20.36 -12.99
CA ILE A 967 8.10 -21.72 -12.46
C ILE A 967 8.81 -22.72 -13.39
N ASN A 968 8.62 -22.61 -14.70
CA ASN A 968 9.34 -23.43 -15.68
C ASN A 968 10.87 -23.23 -15.59
N HIS A 969 11.33 -22.00 -15.33
CA HIS A 969 12.74 -21.70 -15.13
C HIS A 969 13.26 -22.28 -13.81
N ALA A 970 12.52 -22.12 -12.72
CA ALA A 970 12.85 -22.66 -11.40
C ALA A 970 12.96 -24.19 -11.41
N GLN A 971 12.17 -24.89 -12.24
CA GLN A 971 12.29 -26.33 -12.41
C GLN A 971 13.61 -26.76 -13.09
N LYS A 972 14.21 -25.89 -13.92
CA LYS A 972 15.46 -26.17 -14.66
C LYS A 972 16.72 -25.83 -13.87
N GLU A 973 16.66 -24.86 -12.95
CA GLU A 973 17.79 -24.49 -12.11
C GLU A 973 18.16 -25.60 -11.12
N ARG A 974 19.23 -26.35 -11.41
CA ARG A 974 19.89 -27.23 -10.43
C ARG A 974 20.71 -26.39 -9.47
N LYS A 975 20.12 -25.90 -8.38
CA LYS A 975 20.93 -25.51 -7.21
C LYS A 975 21.12 -26.73 -6.29
N PRO A 976 22.37 -27.15 -5.99
CA PRO A 976 22.60 -28.07 -4.90
C PRO A 976 22.22 -27.35 -3.60
N VAL A 977 21.13 -27.74 -2.99
CA VAL A 977 20.71 -27.20 -1.70
C VAL A 977 21.76 -27.58 -0.67
N GLU A 978 22.45 -26.58 -0.10
CA GLU A 978 23.23 -26.78 1.12
C GLU A 978 22.30 -27.38 2.16
N ARG A 979 22.61 -28.60 2.63
CA ARG A 979 21.91 -29.22 3.75
C ARG A 979 21.95 -28.21 4.91
N SER A 980 20.81 -27.61 5.20
CA SER A 980 20.56 -26.98 6.48
C SER A 980 20.97 -27.99 7.54
N LYS A 981 21.90 -27.58 8.42
CA LYS A 981 22.36 -28.43 9.51
C LYS A 981 21.12 -28.82 10.31
N ALA A 982 20.68 -30.06 10.13
CA ALA A 982 19.78 -30.70 11.06
C ALA A 982 20.40 -30.54 12.45
N VAL A 983 19.73 -29.78 13.30
CA VAL A 983 19.96 -29.81 14.73
C VAL A 983 19.61 -31.23 15.13
N VAL A 984 20.64 -32.08 15.22
CA VAL A 984 20.54 -33.39 15.83
C VAL A 984 20.20 -33.13 17.29
N SER A 985 18.91 -33.21 17.63
CA SER A 985 18.48 -33.45 19.00
C SER A 985 18.95 -34.86 19.36
N SER A 986 20.16 -34.96 19.89
CA SER A 986 20.60 -36.17 20.57
C SER A 986 19.90 -36.26 21.92
N ALA A 987 19.13 -37.36 22.08
CA ALA A 987 18.71 -38.04 23.32
C ALA A 987 18.30 -37.20 24.54
#